data_AF-A0A0S8AYK4-F1
#
_entry.id   AF-A0A0S8AYK4-F1
#
_cell.length_a   1.000
_cell.length_b   1.000
_cell.length_c   1.000
_cell.angle_alpha   90.00
_cell.angle_beta   90.00
_cell.angle_gamma   90.00
#
_symmetry.space_group_name_H-M   'P 1'
#
loop_
_entity.id
_entity.type
_entity.pdbx_description
1 polymer ?
#
loop_
_entity_poly.entity_id
_entity_poly.type
_entity_poly.pdbx_seq_one_letter_code
_entity_poly.pdbx_strand_id
1 'polypeptide(L)'
;MKKTGLISLLLLLNVTAAVQAVTFKSDTLIDTNDYSCDGNDIIVDGCTLTVNGTHEFNSLQLINNSIITHSAATTGQPDYKINLTITQDVNISTGCKIMVDGKGYGSASGPGAGATGSYGGGAGHGGSGGRGRNGEAGGSTYGSITEPNDIGSGGGRSTWSGANGGPGGGAIRLTVGGTLTVNGSLTANGSNGLGARAGGGSGGSVYVDAGILAGTGIISANGGNATDNGGGGAGGRIAIYYIDATSFNLGNVTTNGGTGYEAGQRGSIPLIGWDSAPFITSTVPSGLLATEVNHVDVAFARCIEPNTFTGNDIHLLGPNGEIPISKIELVDEILGRQTYRVSFPYQSDGYYSLSIGPNITGINGKLLDQDRDGLYGEPIDDVYKDSFTIDTTGLRIIRHLTVGDTDGTDKHIYLWFAEPIDGTSFSVEDVNIRRVGEIGHSTSVGTMWLSQAGVIGDQYVIFDLGDSYDLESLRIWNYNESSWTGRGVKDMHVLVSPDNVTYTDWGLFTLKKGPGTDAYDFSQKIELVASGVRYVKFEINTNHGDASYVGFSEVNFLSDSEIIGVTIEDVSSEYTPDGRLAVHMVDGSGLMDIENNAQITINPFPNNCRKISFHSGATVNEVLIGPDIRDIAGNKMDQNGNGIHGEEPNDIYDASFTEEDVVVGAQRGQPR
;
A
#
# COMPACT_ATOMS: atom_id res chain seq x y z
N MET A 1 -35.14 -57.69 -9.08
CA MET A 1 -35.36 -56.38 -8.42
C MET A 1 -34.05 -55.61 -8.44
N LYS A 2 -33.80 -54.83 -9.50
CA LYS A 2 -32.66 -53.91 -9.58
C LYS A 2 -33.16 -52.53 -9.12
N LYS A 3 -32.61 -51.99 -8.03
CA LYS A 3 -32.84 -50.61 -7.61
C LYS A 3 -31.85 -49.72 -8.36
N THR A 4 -32.38 -48.92 -9.30
CA THR A 4 -31.70 -47.78 -9.92
C THR A 4 -31.71 -46.62 -8.93
N GLY A 5 -30.53 -46.19 -8.49
CA GLY A 5 -30.38 -44.93 -7.75
C GLY A 5 -30.34 -43.76 -8.75
N LEU A 6 -31.32 -42.86 -8.64
CA LEU A 6 -31.23 -41.54 -9.26
C LEU A 6 -30.21 -40.71 -8.46
N ILE A 7 -29.08 -40.38 -9.08
CA ILE A 7 -28.21 -39.29 -8.63
C ILE A 7 -28.89 -38.01 -9.09
N SER A 8 -29.39 -37.21 -8.15
CA SER A 8 -29.90 -35.87 -8.42
C SER A 8 -28.71 -34.96 -8.72
N LEU A 9 -28.55 -34.61 -9.99
CA LEU A 9 -27.61 -33.59 -10.45
C LEU A 9 -28.16 -32.23 -10.00
N LEU A 10 -27.63 -31.70 -8.89
CA LEU A 10 -27.91 -30.34 -8.46
C LEU A 10 -27.21 -29.40 -9.42
N LEU A 11 -27.92 -28.97 -10.47
CA LEU A 11 -27.47 -27.92 -11.37
C LEU A 11 -27.48 -26.62 -10.56
N LEU A 12 -26.32 -26.21 -10.04
CA LEU A 12 -26.09 -24.84 -9.57
C LEU A 12 -26.24 -23.94 -10.79
N LEU A 13 -27.47 -23.46 -11.06
CA LEU A 13 -27.64 -22.25 -11.83
C LEU A 13 -26.94 -21.15 -11.01
N ASN A 14 -25.79 -20.70 -11.49
CA ASN A 14 -25.35 -19.34 -11.21
C ASN A 14 -26.39 -18.42 -11.84
N VAL A 15 -27.46 -18.14 -11.08
CA VAL A 15 -28.29 -16.98 -11.34
C VAL A 15 -27.39 -15.81 -10.99
N THR A 16 -26.67 -15.28 -11.98
CA THR A 16 -26.21 -13.90 -11.90
C THR A 16 -27.47 -13.08 -11.63
N ALA A 17 -27.56 -12.51 -10.43
CA ALA A 17 -28.56 -11.50 -10.16
C ALA A 17 -28.42 -10.46 -11.27
N ALA A 18 -29.51 -10.14 -11.96
CA ALA A 18 -29.50 -9.00 -12.87
C ALA A 18 -29.10 -7.79 -12.02
N VAL A 19 -27.92 -7.23 -12.30
CA VAL A 19 -27.49 -5.97 -11.68
C VAL A 19 -28.56 -4.95 -12.05
N GLN A 20 -29.26 -4.43 -11.04
CA GLN A 20 -30.34 -3.49 -11.26
C GLN A 20 -29.71 -2.14 -11.61
N ALA A 21 -30.00 -1.62 -12.80
CA ALA A 21 -29.48 -0.33 -13.22
C ALA A 21 -29.92 0.78 -12.24
N VAL A 22 -28.96 1.56 -11.76
CA VAL A 22 -29.19 2.78 -10.98
C VAL A 22 -29.60 3.88 -11.95
N THR A 23 -30.84 4.34 -11.82
CA THR A 23 -31.40 5.38 -12.70
C THR A 23 -31.55 6.70 -11.97
N PHE A 24 -30.83 7.72 -12.42
CA PHE A 24 -30.98 9.09 -11.96
C PHE A 24 -32.05 9.82 -12.80
N LYS A 25 -33.03 10.40 -12.11
CA LYS A 25 -34.12 11.21 -12.70
C LYS A 25 -34.22 12.62 -12.14
N SER A 26 -33.29 12.96 -11.25
CA SER A 26 -33.15 14.27 -10.61
C SER A 26 -31.69 14.58 -10.44
N ASP A 27 -31.36 15.87 -10.38
CA ASP A 27 -29.98 16.29 -10.21
C ASP A 27 -29.36 15.68 -8.96
N THR A 28 -28.21 15.02 -9.13
CA THR A 28 -27.56 14.23 -8.07
C THR A 28 -26.05 14.44 -8.10
N LEU A 29 -25.41 14.37 -6.93
CA LEU A 29 -23.96 14.40 -6.77
C LEU A 29 -23.48 13.01 -6.34
N ILE A 30 -22.47 12.50 -7.04
CA ILE A 30 -21.58 11.43 -6.59
C ILE A 30 -20.25 12.12 -6.30
N ASP A 31 -19.88 12.20 -5.03
CA ASP A 31 -18.65 12.87 -4.60
C ASP A 31 -17.45 11.89 -4.55
N THR A 32 -16.23 12.38 -4.37
CA THR A 32 -14.99 11.59 -4.54
C THR A 32 -14.87 10.33 -3.68
N ASN A 33 -15.65 10.24 -2.59
CA ASN A 33 -15.65 9.12 -1.65
C ASN A 33 -16.99 8.38 -1.62
N ASP A 34 -17.90 8.66 -2.56
CA ASP A 34 -19.19 7.99 -2.68
C ASP A 34 -19.13 6.86 -3.70
N TYR A 35 -18.85 5.64 -3.23
CA TYR A 35 -18.78 4.43 -4.05
C TYR A 35 -20.11 3.67 -4.14
N SER A 36 -21.23 4.29 -3.74
CA SER A 36 -22.54 3.61 -3.66
C SER A 36 -23.08 3.14 -5.02
N CYS A 37 -22.57 3.73 -6.11
CA CYS A 37 -22.96 3.43 -7.47
C CYS A 37 -21.92 2.56 -8.20
N ASP A 38 -20.77 2.29 -7.59
CA ASP A 38 -19.67 1.62 -8.26
C ASP A 38 -20.01 0.15 -8.58
N GLY A 39 -19.57 -0.32 -9.75
CA GLY A 39 -19.89 -1.64 -10.31
C GLY A 39 -21.31 -1.81 -10.86
N ASN A 40 -22.15 -0.77 -10.86
CA ASN A 40 -23.53 -0.86 -11.36
C ASN A 40 -23.70 -0.29 -12.77
N ASP A 41 -24.79 -0.70 -13.44
CA ASP A 41 -25.28 -0.03 -14.66
C ASP A 41 -25.89 1.32 -14.30
N ILE A 42 -25.44 2.40 -14.95
CA ILE A 42 -25.89 3.76 -14.67
C ILE A 42 -26.72 4.31 -15.83
N ILE A 43 -27.93 4.78 -15.52
CA ILE A 43 -28.80 5.49 -16.47
C ILE A 43 -29.06 6.90 -15.95
N VAL A 44 -28.74 7.91 -16.75
CA VAL A 44 -29.08 9.32 -16.47
C VAL A 44 -30.20 9.73 -17.41
N ASP A 45 -31.37 10.06 -16.85
CA ASP A 45 -32.61 10.29 -17.59
C ASP A 45 -33.18 11.69 -17.31
N GLY A 46 -32.90 12.64 -18.22
CA GLY A 46 -33.44 14.00 -18.18
C GLY A 46 -32.92 14.89 -17.05
N CYS A 47 -31.78 14.54 -16.44
CA CYS A 47 -31.20 15.28 -15.31
C CYS A 47 -29.69 15.50 -15.42
N THR A 48 -29.14 16.25 -14.46
CA THR A 48 -27.70 16.47 -14.31
C THR A 48 -27.11 15.55 -13.23
N LEU A 49 -26.20 14.66 -13.61
CA LEU A 49 -25.39 13.90 -12.66
C LEU A 49 -24.03 14.59 -12.51
N THR A 50 -23.72 15.07 -11.31
CA THR A 50 -22.39 15.61 -10.99
C THR A 50 -21.55 14.48 -10.42
N VAL A 51 -20.40 14.19 -11.02
CA VAL A 51 -19.46 13.16 -10.57
C VAL A 51 -18.10 13.79 -10.33
N ASN A 52 -17.57 13.65 -9.12
CA ASN A 52 -16.25 14.15 -8.75
C ASN A 52 -15.30 12.96 -8.53
N GLY A 53 -14.14 12.98 -9.18
CA GLY A 53 -13.08 12.01 -8.90
C GLY A 53 -13.24 10.70 -9.67
N THR A 54 -12.69 9.63 -9.08
CA THR A 54 -12.58 8.31 -9.71
C THR A 54 -13.74 7.40 -9.31
N HIS A 55 -14.45 6.86 -10.30
CA HIS A 55 -15.52 5.88 -10.09
C HIS A 55 -15.49 4.78 -11.16
N GLU A 56 -16.01 3.62 -10.80
CA GLU A 56 -16.13 2.46 -11.70
C GLU A 56 -17.60 2.11 -11.94
N PHE A 57 -18.07 2.08 -13.19
CA PHE A 57 -19.42 1.67 -13.55
C PHE A 57 -19.40 0.41 -14.44
N ASN A 58 -20.47 -0.36 -14.43
CA ASN A 58 -20.61 -1.47 -15.35
C ASN A 58 -20.97 -0.98 -16.77
N SER A 59 -22.01 -0.14 -16.90
CA SER A 59 -22.35 0.55 -18.15
C SER A 59 -22.86 1.96 -17.87
N LEU A 60 -22.88 2.82 -18.90
CA LEU A 60 -23.35 4.20 -18.75
C LEU A 60 -24.23 4.64 -19.93
N GLN A 61 -25.47 5.04 -19.62
CA GLN A 61 -26.42 5.53 -20.62
C GLN A 61 -26.96 6.91 -20.25
N LEU A 62 -26.82 7.88 -21.16
CA LEU A 62 -27.43 9.20 -21.05
C LEU A 62 -28.55 9.32 -22.09
N ILE A 63 -29.75 9.64 -21.64
CA ILE A 63 -30.95 9.84 -22.48
C ILE A 63 -31.68 11.14 -22.11
N ASN A 64 -32.62 11.58 -22.96
CA ASN A 64 -33.53 12.69 -22.67
C ASN A 64 -32.86 14.02 -22.28
N ASN A 65 -31.76 14.38 -22.96
CA ASN A 65 -30.96 15.60 -22.72
C ASN A 65 -30.21 15.63 -21.37
N SER A 66 -29.89 14.47 -20.82
CA SER A 66 -29.07 14.35 -19.61
C SER A 66 -27.68 14.97 -19.75
N ILE A 67 -27.17 15.45 -18.62
CA ILE A 67 -25.83 16.03 -18.51
C ILE A 67 -25.05 15.28 -17.43
N ILE A 68 -23.81 14.89 -17.72
CA ILE A 68 -22.83 14.55 -16.69
C ILE A 68 -21.79 15.67 -16.63
N THR A 69 -21.45 16.10 -15.42
CA THR A 69 -20.46 17.16 -15.17
C THR A 69 -19.67 16.86 -13.89
N HIS A 70 -18.71 17.71 -13.55
CA HIS A 70 -18.06 17.70 -12.23
C HIS A 70 -18.23 19.07 -11.55
N SER A 71 -17.98 19.09 -10.23
CA SER A 71 -17.96 20.32 -9.44
C SER A 71 -16.85 21.26 -9.94
N ALA A 72 -17.02 22.58 -9.87
CA ALA A 72 -16.00 23.49 -10.40
C ALA A 72 -14.67 23.32 -9.63
N ALA A 73 -13.57 23.09 -10.35
CA ALA A 73 -12.25 22.89 -9.77
C ALA A 73 -11.63 24.25 -9.41
N THR A 74 -12.02 24.81 -8.26
CA THR A 74 -11.36 26.00 -7.70
C THR A 74 -9.93 25.68 -7.25
N THR A 75 -9.09 26.71 -7.11
CA THR A 75 -7.73 26.57 -6.54
C THR A 75 -7.79 25.78 -5.23
N GLY A 76 -7.20 24.57 -5.21
CA GLY A 76 -7.17 23.68 -4.05
C GLY A 76 -7.99 22.38 -4.16
N GLN A 77 -8.73 22.16 -5.26
CA GLN A 77 -9.48 20.91 -5.50
C GLN A 77 -9.14 20.31 -6.88
N PRO A 78 -7.89 19.85 -7.09
CA PRO A 78 -7.44 19.33 -8.38
C PRO A 78 -8.12 18.01 -8.79
N ASP A 79 -8.80 17.34 -7.86
CA ASP A 79 -9.45 16.03 -8.07
C ASP A 79 -10.90 16.15 -8.54
N TYR A 80 -11.47 17.37 -8.58
CA TYR A 80 -12.77 17.62 -9.21
C TYR A 80 -12.64 17.55 -10.73
N LYS A 81 -12.63 16.31 -11.23
CA LYS A 81 -12.55 15.89 -12.62
C LYS A 81 -13.49 14.71 -12.82
N ILE A 82 -13.85 14.42 -14.07
CA ILE A 82 -14.49 13.15 -14.40
C ILE A 82 -13.38 12.13 -14.65
N ASN A 83 -13.30 11.07 -13.85
CA ASN A 83 -12.43 9.93 -14.10
C ASN A 83 -13.24 8.64 -13.96
N LEU A 84 -13.74 8.12 -15.07
CA LEU A 84 -14.64 6.96 -15.08
C LEU A 84 -13.99 5.77 -15.77
N THR A 85 -13.98 4.64 -15.09
CA THR A 85 -13.79 3.32 -15.69
C THR A 85 -15.16 2.70 -15.91
N ILE A 86 -15.48 2.33 -17.15
CA ILE A 86 -16.72 1.67 -17.53
C ILE A 86 -16.36 0.33 -18.15
N THR A 87 -16.80 -0.78 -17.57
CA THR A 87 -16.40 -2.12 -18.02
C THR A 87 -17.11 -2.56 -19.31
N GLN A 88 -18.29 -2.02 -19.60
CA GLN A 88 -19.08 -2.29 -20.81
C GLN A 88 -19.22 -1.04 -21.69
N ASP A 89 -20.41 -0.78 -22.21
CA ASP A 89 -20.70 0.27 -23.17
C ASP A 89 -21.04 1.62 -22.52
N VAL A 90 -20.72 2.70 -23.23
CA VAL A 90 -21.17 4.06 -22.93
C VAL A 90 -22.00 4.59 -24.10
N ASN A 91 -23.23 5.04 -23.82
CA ASN A 91 -24.10 5.67 -24.82
C ASN A 91 -24.47 7.10 -24.41
N ILE A 92 -23.91 8.08 -25.14
CA ILE A 92 -24.29 9.49 -25.05
C ILE A 92 -25.27 9.78 -26.19
N SER A 93 -26.57 9.67 -25.91
CA SER A 93 -27.61 9.90 -26.92
C SER A 93 -27.62 11.35 -27.43
N THR A 94 -28.22 11.58 -28.60
CA THR A 94 -28.40 12.93 -29.16
C THR A 94 -29.02 13.89 -28.14
N GLY A 95 -28.47 15.09 -28.02
CA GLY A 95 -28.87 16.10 -27.05
C GLY A 95 -28.28 15.93 -25.64
N CYS A 96 -27.77 14.74 -25.30
CA CYS A 96 -27.10 14.47 -24.02
C CYS A 96 -25.63 14.87 -24.06
N LYS A 97 -25.04 15.13 -22.89
CA LYS A 97 -23.69 15.69 -22.78
C LYS A 97 -22.91 15.11 -21.61
N ILE A 98 -21.64 14.81 -21.82
CA ILE A 98 -20.65 14.82 -20.74
C ILE A 98 -19.87 16.13 -20.91
N MET A 99 -20.13 17.11 -20.04
CA MET A 99 -19.76 18.50 -20.25
C MET A 99 -19.10 19.09 -19.01
N VAL A 100 -17.86 19.54 -19.17
CA VAL A 100 -17.04 20.20 -18.14
C VAL A 100 -16.53 21.56 -18.64
N ASP A 101 -17.26 22.18 -19.56
CA ASP A 101 -16.93 23.49 -20.12
C ASP A 101 -16.85 24.55 -19.01
N GLY A 102 -15.77 25.33 -18.97
CA GLY A 102 -15.56 26.37 -17.97
C GLY A 102 -15.38 25.89 -16.52
N LYS A 103 -15.18 24.58 -16.28
CA LYS A 103 -15.04 23.98 -14.94
C LYS A 103 -13.60 23.88 -14.43
N GLY A 104 -12.63 24.36 -15.20
CA GLY A 104 -11.22 24.43 -14.82
C GLY A 104 -10.90 25.65 -13.96
N TYR A 105 -9.66 26.14 -14.04
CA TYR A 105 -9.23 27.29 -13.24
C TYR A 105 -10.04 28.54 -13.59
N GLY A 106 -10.38 29.32 -12.55
CA GLY A 106 -11.02 30.61 -12.67
C GLY A 106 -10.12 31.68 -13.30
N SER A 107 -10.68 32.88 -13.51
CA SER A 107 -9.98 34.00 -14.16
C SER A 107 -8.58 34.27 -13.57
N ALA A 108 -7.62 34.53 -14.46
CA ALA A 108 -6.22 34.84 -14.15
C ALA A 108 -5.55 33.81 -13.22
N SER A 109 -5.97 32.55 -13.29
CA SER A 109 -5.47 31.45 -12.46
C SER A 109 -5.13 30.23 -13.33
N GLY A 110 -4.25 29.36 -12.81
CA GLY A 110 -3.75 28.16 -13.47
C GLY A 110 -2.37 28.31 -14.11
N PRO A 111 -1.70 27.20 -14.47
CA PRO A 111 -0.32 27.21 -14.99
C PRO A 111 -0.12 28.03 -16.27
N GLY A 112 -1.18 28.15 -17.08
CA GLY A 112 -1.23 28.94 -18.31
C GLY A 112 -2.19 30.13 -18.20
N ALA A 113 -2.30 30.77 -17.04
CA ALA A 113 -3.17 31.94 -16.87
C ALA A 113 -2.81 33.06 -17.86
N GLY A 114 -3.84 33.72 -18.43
CA GLY A 114 -3.65 34.92 -19.24
C GLY A 114 -3.25 36.13 -18.39
N ALA A 115 -2.36 37.00 -18.90
CA ALA A 115 -1.93 38.17 -18.15
C ALA A 115 -3.08 39.16 -17.91
N THR A 116 -3.16 39.70 -16.69
CA THR A 116 -4.11 40.76 -16.33
C THR A 116 -3.56 42.13 -16.73
N GLY A 117 -4.38 42.96 -17.37
CA GLY A 117 -4.01 44.31 -17.80
C GLY A 117 -5.19 45.08 -18.36
N SER A 118 -4.96 46.14 -19.15
CA SER A 118 -6.06 46.91 -19.72
C SER A 118 -6.91 46.08 -20.69
N TYR A 119 -6.24 45.14 -21.39
CA TYR A 119 -6.85 44.08 -22.18
C TYR A 119 -6.32 42.74 -21.68
N GLY A 120 -7.18 41.87 -21.17
CA GLY A 120 -6.74 40.56 -20.66
C GLY A 120 -6.13 39.70 -21.76
N GLY A 121 -4.99 39.07 -21.48
CA GLY A 121 -4.43 38.03 -22.34
C GLY A 121 -5.28 36.75 -22.28
N GLY A 122 -5.29 35.96 -23.35
CA GLY A 122 -5.95 34.66 -23.39
C GLY A 122 -5.16 33.62 -22.62
N ALA A 123 -5.83 32.63 -22.02
CA ALA A 123 -5.14 31.55 -21.30
C ALA A 123 -4.52 30.52 -22.26
N GLY A 124 -3.46 29.84 -21.83
CA GLY A 124 -2.84 28.70 -22.51
C GLY A 124 -3.20 27.38 -21.85
N HIS A 125 -3.21 26.30 -22.62
CA HIS A 125 -3.26 24.87 -22.23
C HIS A 125 -3.33 24.10 -23.56
N GLY A 126 -2.48 23.10 -23.82
CA GLY A 126 -2.36 22.48 -25.15
C GLY A 126 -1.67 23.37 -26.19
N GLY A 127 -2.15 24.60 -26.39
CA GLY A 127 -1.49 25.69 -27.12
C GLY A 127 -1.22 26.93 -26.26
N SER A 128 -0.57 27.94 -26.85
CA SER A 128 -0.39 29.26 -26.20
C SER A 128 -1.62 30.15 -26.40
N GLY A 129 -1.99 30.92 -25.37
CA GLY A 129 -3.06 31.92 -25.46
C GLY A 129 -2.64 33.14 -26.31
N GLY A 130 -3.62 33.82 -26.89
CA GLY A 130 -3.39 35.06 -27.65
C GLY A 130 -3.11 36.25 -26.73
N ARG A 131 -2.36 37.24 -27.22
CA ARG A 131 -2.09 38.48 -26.47
C ARG A 131 -3.26 39.46 -26.50
N GLY A 132 -3.36 40.27 -25.45
CA GLY A 132 -4.21 41.46 -25.42
C GLY A 132 -3.62 42.60 -26.25
N ARG A 133 -4.46 43.55 -26.68
CA ARG A 133 -4.06 44.67 -27.56
C ARG A 133 -2.83 45.45 -27.10
N ASN A 134 -2.65 45.66 -25.80
CA ASN A 134 -1.53 46.45 -25.27
C ASN A 134 -0.29 45.58 -24.98
N GLY A 135 -0.27 44.34 -25.47
CA GLY A 135 0.84 43.41 -25.31
C GLY A 135 0.76 42.57 -24.05
N GLU A 136 -0.38 42.55 -23.34
CA GLU A 136 -0.60 41.62 -22.25
C GLU A 136 -0.42 40.18 -22.73
N ALA A 137 0.54 39.47 -22.15
CA ALA A 137 0.91 38.13 -22.60
C ALA A 137 -0.26 37.15 -22.49
N GLY A 138 -0.42 36.33 -23.52
CA GLY A 138 -1.22 35.10 -23.40
C GLY A 138 -0.49 34.06 -22.54
N GLY A 139 -1.24 33.10 -22.02
CA GLY A 139 -0.71 32.04 -21.19
C GLY A 139 0.10 30.99 -21.98
N SER A 140 1.06 30.35 -21.31
CA SER A 140 1.89 29.28 -21.87
C SER A 140 1.14 27.95 -21.99
N THR A 141 1.63 27.06 -22.87
CA THR A 141 1.17 25.67 -22.95
C THR A 141 1.71 24.84 -21.77
N TYR A 142 0.95 23.82 -21.35
CA TYR A 142 1.32 22.83 -20.32
C TYR A 142 0.51 21.54 -20.50
N GLY A 143 0.78 20.53 -19.68
CA GLY A 143 0.10 19.23 -19.66
C GLY A 143 0.64 18.20 -20.66
N SER A 144 0.30 16.93 -20.44
CA SER A 144 0.75 15.81 -21.27
C SER A 144 -0.06 15.70 -22.56
N ILE A 145 0.63 15.48 -23.69
CA ILE A 145 -0.02 15.27 -24.98
C ILE A 145 -0.69 13.88 -25.05
N THR A 146 -0.04 12.84 -24.54
CA THR A 146 -0.51 11.44 -24.60
C THR A 146 -1.39 11.06 -23.41
N GLU A 147 -1.22 11.69 -22.25
CA GLU A 147 -2.01 11.40 -21.04
C GLU A 147 -2.60 12.70 -20.44
N PRO A 148 -3.43 13.45 -21.19
CA PRO A 148 -4.00 14.70 -20.71
C PRO A 148 -4.92 14.49 -19.50
N ASN A 149 -4.53 15.05 -18.36
CA ASN A 149 -5.31 15.01 -17.11
C ASN A 149 -5.49 16.39 -16.47
N ASP A 150 -4.82 17.42 -16.98
CA ASP A 150 -4.83 18.76 -16.38
C ASP A 150 -6.07 19.55 -16.80
N ILE A 151 -6.62 20.34 -15.87
CA ILE A 151 -7.70 21.29 -16.17
C ILE A 151 -7.12 22.54 -16.87
N GLY A 152 -7.95 23.19 -17.69
CA GLY A 152 -7.63 24.42 -18.42
C GLY A 152 -7.49 25.64 -17.50
N SER A 153 -6.71 26.63 -17.95
CA SER A 153 -6.40 27.87 -17.24
C SER A 153 -7.40 28.99 -17.56
N GLY A 154 -7.55 29.95 -16.66
CA GLY A 154 -8.44 31.09 -16.85
C GLY A 154 -7.78 32.27 -17.58
N GLY A 155 -8.57 32.97 -18.38
CA GLY A 155 -8.14 34.16 -19.11
C GLY A 155 -7.82 35.34 -18.18
N GLY A 156 -7.02 36.27 -18.68
CA GLY A 156 -6.61 37.48 -17.97
C GLY A 156 -7.77 38.46 -17.76
N ARG A 157 -7.70 39.20 -16.65
CA ARG A 157 -8.70 40.22 -16.29
C ARG A 157 -8.44 41.53 -17.01
N SER A 158 -9.50 42.31 -17.24
CA SER A 158 -9.36 43.71 -17.63
C SER A 158 -9.33 44.61 -16.38
N THR A 159 -8.24 45.35 -16.19
CA THR A 159 -8.11 46.35 -15.13
C THR A 159 -8.92 47.62 -15.42
N TRP A 160 -9.29 47.86 -16.69
CA TRP A 160 -10.10 49.01 -17.08
C TRP A 160 -11.58 48.83 -16.74
N SER A 161 -12.16 47.68 -17.12
CA SER A 161 -13.59 47.39 -16.89
C SER A 161 -13.84 46.61 -15.60
N GLY A 162 -12.78 46.07 -14.97
CA GLY A 162 -12.89 45.12 -13.86
C GLY A 162 -13.35 43.71 -14.29
N ALA A 163 -13.58 43.49 -15.59
CA ALA A 163 -14.13 42.24 -16.12
C ALA A 163 -13.17 41.06 -15.90
N ASN A 164 -13.77 39.92 -15.56
CA ASN A 164 -13.05 38.67 -15.40
C ASN A 164 -12.79 38.02 -16.76
N GLY A 165 -11.60 37.44 -16.93
CA GLY A 165 -11.36 36.50 -18.02
C GLY A 165 -12.19 35.23 -17.88
N GLY A 166 -12.38 34.53 -18.99
CA GLY A 166 -13.16 33.29 -19.02
C GLY A 166 -12.47 32.17 -18.23
N PRO A 167 -13.18 31.35 -17.46
CA PRO A 167 -12.61 30.16 -16.84
C PRO A 167 -12.19 29.12 -17.88
N GLY A 168 -11.17 28.32 -17.55
CA GLY A 168 -10.72 27.22 -18.39
C GLY A 168 -11.66 26.01 -18.37
N GLY A 169 -11.50 25.08 -19.31
CA GLY A 169 -12.26 23.82 -19.31
C GLY A 169 -11.82 22.85 -18.20
N GLY A 170 -12.72 21.97 -17.75
CA GLY A 170 -12.40 20.90 -16.80
C GLY A 170 -11.59 19.75 -17.42
N ALA A 171 -11.58 18.59 -16.77
CA ALA A 171 -10.92 17.39 -17.31
C ALA A 171 -11.85 16.18 -17.29
N ILE A 172 -11.81 15.41 -18.37
CA ILE A 172 -12.55 14.17 -18.55
C ILE A 172 -11.56 13.06 -18.88
N ARG A 173 -11.64 11.95 -18.15
CA ARG A 173 -10.99 10.69 -18.44
C ARG A 173 -12.05 9.60 -18.47
N LEU A 174 -12.20 8.95 -19.62
CA LEU A 174 -13.09 7.80 -19.81
C LEU A 174 -12.26 6.61 -20.27
N THR A 175 -12.34 5.51 -19.53
CA THR A 175 -11.83 4.21 -19.93
C THR A 175 -13.02 3.28 -20.12
N VAL A 176 -13.27 2.80 -21.33
CA VAL A 176 -14.50 2.11 -21.75
C VAL A 176 -14.18 0.75 -22.35
N GLY A 177 -14.57 -0.32 -21.66
CA GLY A 177 -14.34 -1.71 -22.04
C GLY A 177 -14.95 -2.08 -23.38
N GLY A 178 -16.16 -1.58 -23.65
CA GLY A 178 -16.91 -1.83 -24.87
C GLY A 178 -16.89 -0.66 -25.86
N THR A 179 -18.08 -0.29 -26.33
CA THR A 179 -18.30 0.79 -27.30
C THR A 179 -18.58 2.10 -26.58
N LEU A 180 -17.78 3.13 -26.85
CA LEU A 180 -18.13 4.52 -26.57
C LEU A 180 -18.89 5.10 -27.76
N THR A 181 -20.21 5.18 -27.65
CA THR A 181 -21.08 5.83 -28.64
C THR A 181 -21.35 7.28 -28.26
N VAL A 182 -20.79 8.22 -29.04
CA VAL A 182 -21.01 9.66 -28.88
C VAL A 182 -21.93 10.17 -29.98
N ASN A 183 -23.24 10.22 -29.74
CA ASN A 183 -24.22 10.91 -30.60
C ASN A 183 -24.54 12.33 -30.10
N GLY A 184 -24.38 12.57 -28.80
CA GLY A 184 -24.42 13.88 -28.17
C GLY A 184 -23.06 14.59 -28.20
N SER A 185 -22.56 15.02 -27.04
CA SER A 185 -21.27 15.72 -26.95
C SER A 185 -20.44 15.35 -25.73
N LEU A 186 -19.12 15.27 -25.91
CA LEU A 186 -18.10 15.12 -24.86
C LEU A 186 -17.20 16.35 -24.86
N THR A 187 -17.35 17.28 -23.90
CA THR A 187 -16.72 18.62 -24.02
C THR A 187 -16.04 19.11 -22.75
N ALA A 188 -14.86 19.71 -22.93
CA ALA A 188 -14.06 20.40 -21.92
C ALA A 188 -13.59 21.77 -22.44
N ASN A 189 -14.50 22.57 -23.02
CA ASN A 189 -14.14 23.86 -23.63
C ASN A 189 -13.84 24.95 -22.58
N GLY A 190 -12.97 25.89 -22.93
CA GLY A 190 -12.78 27.13 -22.19
C GLY A 190 -13.95 28.08 -22.41
N SER A 191 -14.27 28.87 -21.39
CA SER A 191 -15.31 29.90 -21.48
C SER A 191 -14.78 31.20 -22.08
N ASN A 192 -15.68 31.98 -22.69
CA ASN A 192 -15.36 33.30 -23.20
C ASN A 192 -15.06 34.30 -22.06
N GLY A 193 -14.37 35.39 -22.38
CA GLY A 193 -14.20 36.53 -21.46
C GLY A 193 -15.54 37.09 -20.94
N LEU A 194 -15.62 37.43 -19.65
CA LEU A 194 -16.86 37.80 -18.95
C LEU A 194 -16.98 39.33 -18.76
N GLY A 195 -17.06 40.06 -19.87
CA GLY A 195 -17.19 41.53 -19.88
C GLY A 195 -16.12 42.19 -20.77
N ALA A 196 -16.17 43.51 -20.94
CA ALA A 196 -15.34 44.21 -21.93
C ALA A 196 -13.82 43.98 -21.74
N ARG A 197 -13.11 43.73 -22.85
CA ARG A 197 -11.64 43.56 -22.93
C ARG A 197 -11.05 42.41 -22.09
N ALA A 198 -11.83 41.38 -21.81
CA ALA A 198 -11.40 40.21 -21.04
C ALA A 198 -10.82 39.12 -21.95
N GLY A 199 -9.83 38.39 -21.45
CA GLY A 199 -9.24 37.26 -22.16
C GLY A 199 -10.11 36.00 -22.09
N GLY A 200 -10.04 35.16 -23.12
CA GLY A 200 -10.71 33.85 -23.13
C GLY A 200 -9.98 32.81 -22.28
N GLY A 201 -10.72 31.90 -21.65
CA GLY A 201 -10.16 30.74 -20.95
C GLY A 201 -9.68 29.66 -21.92
N SER A 202 -8.71 28.84 -21.53
CA SER A 202 -8.22 27.75 -22.39
C SER A 202 -9.11 26.51 -22.30
N GLY A 203 -9.08 25.68 -23.34
CA GLY A 203 -9.69 24.35 -23.29
C GLY A 203 -9.06 23.49 -22.19
N GLY A 204 -9.77 22.48 -21.74
CA GLY A 204 -9.34 21.52 -20.72
C GLY A 204 -8.72 20.25 -21.31
N SER A 205 -8.88 19.12 -20.61
CA SER A 205 -8.36 17.82 -21.03
C SER A 205 -9.50 16.83 -21.32
N VAL A 206 -9.36 16.05 -22.40
CA VAL A 206 -10.18 14.87 -22.66
C VAL A 206 -9.28 13.68 -22.95
N TYR A 207 -9.35 12.64 -22.13
CA TYR A 207 -8.71 11.36 -22.36
C TYR A 207 -9.80 10.31 -22.57
N VAL A 208 -9.70 9.58 -23.69
CA VAL A 208 -10.57 8.46 -24.00
C VAL A 208 -9.69 7.24 -24.28
N ASP A 209 -9.98 6.14 -23.62
CA ASP A 209 -9.49 4.81 -23.96
C ASP A 209 -10.71 3.90 -24.13
N ALA A 210 -11.00 3.48 -25.35
CA ALA A 210 -12.22 2.74 -25.68
C ALA A 210 -11.94 1.53 -26.57
N GLY A 211 -12.75 0.48 -26.45
CA GLY A 211 -12.76 -0.59 -27.45
C GLY A 211 -13.17 -0.03 -28.82
N ILE A 212 -14.42 0.37 -28.97
CA ILE A 212 -14.93 0.96 -30.21
C ILE A 212 -15.36 2.41 -29.96
N LEU A 213 -14.87 3.36 -30.75
CA LEU A 213 -15.39 4.72 -30.80
C LEU A 213 -16.41 4.84 -31.94
N ALA A 214 -17.66 5.14 -31.58
CA ALA A 214 -18.77 5.20 -32.52
C ALA A 214 -19.59 6.49 -32.37
N GLY A 215 -20.39 6.81 -33.37
CA GLY A 215 -21.43 7.85 -33.28
C GLY A 215 -21.21 9.06 -34.18
N THR A 216 -22.11 10.03 -34.04
CA THR A 216 -22.23 11.19 -34.95
C THR A 216 -21.97 12.54 -34.27
N GLY A 217 -21.73 12.52 -32.96
CA GLY A 217 -21.56 13.68 -32.10
C GLY A 217 -20.17 14.32 -32.17
N ILE A 218 -19.85 15.13 -31.17
CA ILE A 218 -18.60 15.89 -31.09
C ILE A 218 -17.80 15.59 -29.82
N ILE A 219 -16.48 15.67 -29.94
CA ILE A 219 -15.53 15.65 -28.82
C ILE A 219 -14.70 16.93 -28.89
N SER A 220 -14.69 17.76 -27.84
CA SER A 220 -14.00 19.06 -27.93
C SER A 220 -13.36 19.57 -26.65
N ALA A 221 -12.23 20.26 -26.81
CA ALA A 221 -11.57 21.05 -25.78
C ALA A 221 -11.10 22.37 -26.40
N ASN A 222 -12.01 23.11 -27.01
CA ASN A 222 -11.72 24.40 -27.66
C ASN A 222 -11.46 25.50 -26.62
N GLY A 223 -10.66 26.49 -26.98
CA GLY A 223 -10.46 27.70 -26.19
C GLY A 223 -11.63 28.67 -26.31
N GLY A 224 -11.84 29.46 -25.27
CA GLY A 224 -12.85 30.51 -25.23
C GLY A 224 -12.42 31.76 -25.99
N ASN A 225 -13.39 32.47 -26.56
CA ASN A 225 -13.16 33.76 -27.22
C ASN A 225 -12.89 34.87 -26.20
N ALA A 226 -12.05 35.82 -26.58
CA ALA A 226 -11.94 37.09 -25.89
C ALA A 226 -13.17 37.97 -26.15
N THR A 227 -13.26 39.06 -25.41
CA THR A 227 -14.16 40.18 -25.69
C THR A 227 -13.36 41.41 -26.13
N ASP A 228 -13.91 42.18 -27.06
CA ASP A 228 -13.25 43.33 -27.70
C ASP A 228 -11.86 42.95 -28.25
N ASN A 229 -10.81 43.63 -27.76
CA ASN A 229 -9.42 43.39 -28.14
C ASN A 229 -8.63 42.66 -27.04
N GLY A 230 -9.29 41.82 -26.23
CA GLY A 230 -8.61 40.84 -25.38
C GLY A 230 -8.01 39.70 -26.20
N GLY A 231 -7.16 38.87 -25.58
CA GLY A 231 -6.56 37.71 -26.22
C GLY A 231 -7.44 36.45 -26.15
N GLY A 232 -7.52 35.69 -27.25
CA GLY A 232 -8.29 34.44 -27.31
C GLY A 232 -7.61 33.31 -26.54
N GLY A 233 -8.38 32.47 -25.85
CA GLY A 233 -7.85 31.31 -25.12
C GLY A 233 -7.37 30.21 -26.06
N ALA A 234 -6.34 29.47 -25.70
CA ALA A 234 -5.85 28.33 -26.48
C ALA A 234 -6.80 27.12 -26.42
N GLY A 235 -6.77 26.27 -27.44
CA GLY A 235 -7.42 24.96 -27.39
C GLY A 235 -6.61 23.98 -26.53
N GLY A 236 -7.30 23.15 -25.76
CA GLY A 236 -6.75 22.20 -24.79
C GLY A 236 -6.22 20.90 -25.39
N ARG A 237 -6.22 19.81 -24.62
CA ARG A 237 -5.63 18.53 -25.02
C ARG A 237 -6.68 17.44 -25.12
N ILE A 238 -6.67 16.69 -26.21
CA ILE A 238 -7.51 15.50 -26.38
C ILE A 238 -6.60 14.33 -26.75
N ALA A 239 -6.65 13.22 -26.02
CA ALA A 239 -6.04 11.96 -26.43
C ALA A 239 -7.12 10.90 -26.55
N ILE A 240 -7.15 10.20 -27.69
CA ILE A 240 -8.11 9.11 -27.94
C ILE A 240 -7.34 7.86 -28.34
N TYR A 241 -7.49 6.82 -27.52
CA TYR A 241 -7.07 5.45 -27.75
C TYR A 241 -8.30 4.63 -28.12
N TYR A 242 -8.27 3.94 -29.26
CA TYR A 242 -9.40 3.14 -29.73
C TYR A 242 -8.99 1.89 -30.54
N ILE A 243 -9.67 0.75 -30.35
CA ILE A 243 -9.47 -0.44 -31.20
C ILE A 243 -10.05 -0.19 -32.60
N ASP A 244 -11.29 0.30 -32.67
CA ASP A 244 -11.96 0.66 -33.93
C ASP A 244 -12.64 2.03 -33.80
N ALA A 245 -12.51 2.89 -34.82
CA ALA A 245 -13.22 4.15 -34.93
C ALA A 245 -13.88 4.36 -36.31
N THR A 246 -14.06 3.30 -37.10
CA THR A 246 -14.66 3.37 -38.44
C THR A 246 -16.07 3.93 -38.45
N SER A 247 -16.80 3.79 -37.34
CA SER A 247 -18.17 4.29 -37.15
C SER A 247 -18.24 5.67 -36.50
N PHE A 248 -17.12 6.38 -36.38
CA PHE A 248 -17.05 7.75 -35.88
C PHE A 248 -16.24 8.65 -36.81
N ASN A 249 -16.72 9.86 -37.09
CA ASN A 249 -15.97 10.84 -37.87
C ASN A 249 -14.96 11.57 -36.98
N LEU A 250 -13.68 11.18 -37.06
CA LEU A 250 -12.58 11.82 -36.31
C LEU A 250 -12.42 13.32 -36.59
N GLY A 251 -12.95 13.83 -37.72
CA GLY A 251 -13.02 15.27 -37.99
C GLY A 251 -13.91 16.06 -37.01
N ASN A 252 -14.73 15.37 -36.21
CA ASN A 252 -15.56 15.97 -35.16
C ASN A 252 -14.80 16.18 -33.83
N VAL A 253 -13.52 15.80 -33.75
CA VAL A 253 -12.65 16.03 -32.60
C VAL A 253 -11.93 17.38 -32.75
N THR A 254 -12.11 18.31 -31.80
CA THR A 254 -11.60 19.69 -31.97
C THR A 254 -10.92 20.29 -30.74
N THR A 255 -9.79 20.97 -30.98
CA THR A 255 -9.02 21.77 -29.99
C THR A 255 -8.63 23.13 -30.58
N ASN A 256 -9.59 23.82 -31.20
CA ASN A 256 -9.37 25.16 -31.75
C ASN A 256 -9.10 26.17 -30.64
N GLY A 257 -8.21 27.13 -30.90
CA GLY A 257 -8.10 28.32 -30.06
C GLY A 257 -9.28 29.27 -30.31
N GLY A 258 -9.64 30.02 -29.27
CA GLY A 258 -10.64 31.07 -29.33
C GLY A 258 -10.12 32.32 -30.05
N THR A 259 -11.06 33.11 -30.55
CA THR A 259 -10.80 34.38 -31.24
C THR A 259 -10.51 35.50 -30.25
N GLY A 260 -9.82 36.54 -30.71
CA GLY A 260 -9.46 37.73 -29.93
C GLY A 260 -8.65 38.70 -30.79
N TYR A 261 -8.02 39.71 -30.16
CA TYR A 261 -7.04 40.58 -30.84
C TYR A 261 -5.94 39.73 -31.49
N GLU A 262 -5.36 38.84 -30.70
CA GLU A 262 -4.70 37.64 -31.20
C GLU A 262 -5.53 36.42 -30.81
N ALA A 263 -5.70 35.49 -31.75
CA ALA A 263 -6.34 34.22 -31.48
C ALA A 263 -5.43 33.32 -30.65
N GLY A 264 -6.03 32.48 -29.81
CA GLY A 264 -5.30 31.39 -29.15
C GLY A 264 -4.83 30.37 -30.16
N GLN A 265 -3.73 29.69 -29.85
CA GLN A 265 -3.25 28.57 -30.67
C GLN A 265 -4.17 27.36 -30.51
N ARG A 266 -4.17 26.50 -31.54
CA ARG A 266 -4.76 25.17 -31.44
C ARG A 266 -4.01 24.33 -30.41
N GLY A 267 -4.75 23.41 -29.80
CA GLY A 267 -4.21 22.42 -28.89
C GLY A 267 -3.71 21.17 -29.60
N SER A 268 -3.66 20.06 -28.87
CA SER A 268 -3.14 18.78 -29.38
C SER A 268 -4.23 17.71 -29.43
N ILE A 269 -4.19 16.89 -30.49
CA ILE A 269 -5.07 15.73 -30.67
C ILE A 269 -4.25 14.53 -31.15
N PRO A 270 -3.50 13.82 -30.28
CA PRO A 270 -3.07 12.47 -30.63
C PRO A 270 -4.27 11.54 -30.78
N LEU A 271 -4.42 11.00 -31.98
CA LEU A 271 -5.34 9.91 -32.30
C LEU A 271 -4.50 8.64 -32.42
N ILE A 272 -4.68 7.70 -31.51
CA ILE A 272 -3.90 6.46 -31.45
C ILE A 272 -4.88 5.30 -31.68
N GLY A 273 -5.09 4.96 -32.95
CA GLY A 273 -5.84 3.76 -33.33
C GLY A 273 -4.99 2.51 -33.13
N TRP A 274 -5.56 1.44 -32.58
CA TRP A 274 -4.86 0.21 -32.21
C TRP A 274 -4.59 -0.72 -33.42
N ASP A 275 -4.04 -0.17 -34.51
CA ASP A 275 -3.35 -0.98 -35.54
C ASP A 275 -1.93 -1.41 -35.07
N SER A 276 -1.63 -1.27 -33.79
CA SER A 276 -0.37 -1.72 -33.19
C SER A 276 -0.39 -3.25 -33.01
N ALA A 277 0.72 -3.91 -33.34
CA ALA A 277 0.97 -5.31 -33.03
C ALA A 277 0.80 -5.61 -31.51
N PRO A 278 0.50 -6.86 -31.13
CA PRO A 278 0.48 -7.25 -29.73
C PRO A 278 1.89 -7.18 -29.12
N PHE A 279 1.95 -6.98 -27.80
CA PHE A 279 3.16 -7.16 -27.01
C PHE A 279 2.78 -7.55 -25.59
N ILE A 280 3.67 -8.23 -24.88
CA ILE A 280 3.47 -8.62 -23.48
C ILE A 280 3.84 -7.44 -22.58
N THR A 281 2.93 -7.12 -21.66
CA THR A 281 3.07 -6.02 -20.70
C THR A 281 3.69 -6.46 -19.40
N SER A 282 3.36 -7.67 -18.95
CA SER A 282 3.79 -8.20 -17.66
C SER A 282 3.53 -9.69 -17.55
N THR A 283 4.23 -10.29 -16.60
CA THR A 283 4.08 -11.67 -16.15
C THR A 283 3.99 -11.70 -14.62
N VAL A 284 3.08 -12.53 -14.10
CA VAL A 284 2.85 -12.69 -12.66
C VAL A 284 2.80 -14.18 -12.32
N PRO A 285 3.59 -14.69 -11.37
CA PRO A 285 4.51 -13.93 -10.53
C PRO A 285 5.80 -13.56 -11.28
N SER A 286 6.51 -12.55 -10.76
CA SER A 286 7.84 -12.10 -11.20
C SER A 286 8.68 -11.70 -9.99
N GLY A 287 10.01 -11.69 -10.10
CA GLY A 287 10.89 -11.32 -8.99
C GLY A 287 11.07 -12.43 -7.94
N LEU A 288 11.26 -12.06 -6.66
CA LEU A 288 11.55 -12.99 -5.56
C LEU A 288 10.27 -13.43 -4.84
N LEU A 289 10.09 -14.73 -4.63
CA LEU A 289 8.84 -15.34 -4.17
C LEU A 289 9.08 -16.31 -3.01
N ALA A 290 8.31 -16.17 -1.94
CA ALA A 290 8.37 -17.04 -0.74
C ALA A 290 7.45 -18.26 -0.78
N THR A 291 6.92 -18.61 -1.96
CA THR A 291 5.95 -19.70 -2.12
C THR A 291 6.22 -20.49 -3.38
N GLU A 292 5.84 -21.77 -3.38
CA GLU A 292 5.85 -22.60 -4.58
C GLU A 292 4.98 -21.99 -5.70
N VAL A 293 5.41 -22.15 -6.96
CA VAL A 293 4.74 -21.59 -8.13
C VAL A 293 4.37 -22.69 -9.11
N ASN A 294 3.16 -22.63 -9.67
CA ASN A 294 2.67 -23.60 -10.67
C ASN A 294 2.02 -22.93 -11.89
N HIS A 295 2.06 -21.60 -11.97
CA HIS A 295 1.58 -20.88 -13.14
C HIS A 295 2.25 -19.51 -13.26
N VAL A 296 2.20 -18.95 -14.46
CA VAL A 296 2.45 -17.54 -14.74
C VAL A 296 1.26 -16.99 -15.53
N ASP A 297 0.70 -15.88 -15.07
CA ASP A 297 -0.30 -15.09 -15.78
C ASP A 297 0.44 -14.09 -16.70
N VAL A 298 0.15 -14.15 -18.00
CA VAL A 298 0.80 -13.36 -19.05
C VAL A 298 -0.21 -12.34 -19.58
N ALA A 299 0.06 -11.05 -19.35
CA ALA A 299 -0.83 -9.99 -19.77
C ALA A 299 -0.37 -9.37 -21.10
N PHE A 300 -1.18 -9.48 -22.13
CA PHE A 300 -0.95 -8.86 -23.43
C PHE A 300 -1.56 -7.45 -23.47
N ALA A 301 -0.83 -6.51 -24.06
CA ALA A 301 -1.33 -5.16 -24.30
C ALA A 301 -2.48 -5.11 -25.30
N ARG A 302 -2.64 -6.17 -26.11
CA ARG A 302 -3.59 -6.27 -27.23
C ARG A 302 -4.11 -7.70 -27.32
N CYS A 303 -5.35 -7.86 -27.79
CA CYS A 303 -5.89 -9.19 -28.08
C CYS A 303 -5.05 -9.92 -29.12
N ILE A 304 -4.87 -11.21 -28.88
CA ILE A 304 -4.23 -12.14 -29.80
C ILE A 304 -5.28 -13.00 -30.49
N GLU A 305 -4.96 -13.48 -31.68
CA GLU A 305 -5.80 -14.46 -32.37
C GLU A 305 -5.91 -15.74 -31.52
N PRO A 306 -7.12 -16.31 -31.37
CA PRO A 306 -7.27 -17.56 -30.64
C PRO A 306 -6.37 -18.66 -31.22
N ASN A 307 -5.69 -19.39 -30.34
CA ASN A 307 -4.78 -20.50 -30.65
C ASN A 307 -3.40 -20.12 -31.24
N THR A 308 -3.04 -18.84 -31.32
CA THR A 308 -1.67 -18.45 -31.72
C THR A 308 -0.70 -18.41 -30.56
N PHE A 309 -1.19 -18.26 -29.32
CA PHE A 309 -0.38 -18.44 -28.12
C PHE A 309 -0.46 -19.89 -27.63
N THR A 310 0.63 -20.63 -27.83
CA THR A 310 0.74 -22.06 -27.56
C THR A 310 1.95 -22.38 -26.68
N GLY A 311 2.05 -23.62 -26.22
CA GLY A 311 3.22 -24.06 -25.44
C GLY A 311 4.54 -24.00 -26.22
N ASN A 312 4.51 -23.95 -27.55
CA ASN A 312 5.73 -23.78 -28.37
C ASN A 312 6.29 -22.36 -28.32
N ASP A 313 5.47 -21.39 -27.91
CA ASP A 313 5.86 -19.99 -27.81
C ASP A 313 6.47 -19.68 -26.45
N ILE A 314 6.63 -20.67 -25.56
CA ILE A 314 7.05 -20.49 -24.18
C ILE A 314 8.25 -21.39 -23.90
N HIS A 315 9.35 -20.79 -23.46
CA HIS A 315 10.45 -21.52 -22.82
C HIS A 315 10.56 -21.07 -21.37
N LEU A 316 10.30 -22.00 -20.46
CA LEU A 316 10.47 -21.82 -19.03
C LEU A 316 11.60 -22.75 -18.57
N LEU A 317 12.70 -22.18 -18.10
CA LEU A 317 13.87 -22.91 -17.59
C LEU A 317 13.96 -22.69 -16.08
N GLY A 318 14.02 -23.78 -15.32
CA GLY A 318 14.31 -23.76 -13.89
C GLY A 318 15.67 -24.39 -13.57
N PRO A 319 16.00 -24.57 -12.28
CA PRO A 319 17.27 -25.14 -11.83
C PRO A 319 17.57 -26.54 -12.38
N ASN A 320 16.52 -27.31 -12.69
CA ASN A 320 16.59 -28.68 -13.17
C ASN A 320 16.39 -28.81 -14.69
N GLY A 321 16.35 -27.70 -15.44
CA GLY A 321 16.17 -27.66 -16.89
C GLY A 321 14.80 -27.13 -17.33
N GLU A 322 14.40 -27.49 -18.55
CA GLU A 322 13.16 -27.00 -19.17
C GLU A 322 11.90 -27.60 -18.51
N ILE A 323 10.92 -26.73 -18.27
CA ILE A 323 9.68 -27.06 -17.56
C ILE A 323 8.53 -27.11 -18.56
N PRO A 324 7.83 -28.25 -18.67
CA PRO A 324 6.75 -28.40 -19.64
C PRO A 324 5.50 -27.61 -19.24
N ILE A 325 4.93 -26.89 -20.21
CA ILE A 325 3.66 -26.20 -20.06
C ILE A 325 2.51 -27.22 -20.07
N SER A 326 1.68 -27.19 -19.04
CA SER A 326 0.56 -28.12 -18.86
C SER A 326 -0.74 -27.61 -19.47
N LYS A 327 -0.98 -26.30 -19.39
CA LYS A 327 -2.21 -25.66 -19.90
C LYS A 327 -1.99 -24.17 -20.13
N ILE A 328 -2.66 -23.63 -21.15
CA ILE A 328 -2.79 -22.19 -21.36
C ILE A 328 -4.28 -21.88 -21.43
N GLU A 329 -4.76 -20.93 -20.63
CA GLU A 329 -6.15 -20.51 -20.63
C GLU A 329 -6.30 -19.00 -20.48
N LEU A 330 -7.24 -18.42 -21.22
CA LEU A 330 -7.63 -17.02 -21.03
C LEU A 330 -8.34 -16.91 -19.67
N VAL A 331 -7.78 -16.13 -18.75
CA VAL A 331 -8.34 -15.93 -17.41
C VAL A 331 -8.97 -14.55 -17.23
N ASP A 332 -8.58 -13.59 -18.06
CA ASP A 332 -9.15 -12.25 -18.03
C ASP A 332 -9.09 -11.59 -19.42
N GLU A 333 -10.11 -10.80 -19.75
CA GLU A 333 -10.16 -9.99 -20.96
C GLU A 333 -10.85 -8.65 -20.66
N ILE A 334 -10.07 -7.58 -20.64
CA ILE A 334 -10.53 -6.23 -20.29
C ILE A 334 -9.96 -5.25 -21.32
N LEU A 335 -10.80 -4.42 -21.94
CA LEU A 335 -10.35 -3.32 -22.81
C LEU A 335 -9.47 -3.77 -24.00
N GLY A 336 -9.74 -4.95 -24.57
CA GLY A 336 -8.91 -5.51 -25.65
C GLY A 336 -7.50 -5.93 -25.21
N ARG A 337 -7.30 -6.13 -23.91
CA ARG A 337 -6.12 -6.76 -23.30
C ARG A 337 -6.54 -8.13 -22.80
N GLN A 338 -5.68 -9.11 -22.99
CA GLN A 338 -5.94 -10.48 -22.60
C GLN A 338 -4.87 -10.95 -21.62
N THR A 339 -5.31 -11.56 -20.53
CA THR A 339 -4.42 -12.22 -19.57
C THR A 339 -4.61 -13.72 -19.69
N TYR A 340 -3.53 -14.42 -20.02
CA TYR A 340 -3.51 -15.86 -20.15
C TYR A 340 -2.77 -16.49 -18.99
N ARG A 341 -3.40 -17.45 -18.31
CA ARG A 341 -2.74 -18.29 -17.32
C ARG A 341 -2.01 -19.44 -18.00
N VAL A 342 -0.70 -19.47 -17.83
CA VAL A 342 0.19 -20.54 -18.28
C VAL A 342 0.50 -21.42 -17.09
N SER A 343 -0.13 -22.60 -17.01
CA SER A 343 0.05 -23.55 -15.91
C SER A 343 1.15 -24.57 -16.20
N PHE A 344 1.89 -24.96 -15.17
CA PHE A 344 2.96 -25.97 -15.17
C PHE A 344 3.02 -26.70 -13.80
N PRO A 345 3.78 -27.81 -13.65
CA PRO A 345 3.91 -28.48 -12.34
C PRO A 345 4.53 -27.57 -11.27
N TYR A 346 4.16 -27.75 -9.99
CA TYR A 346 4.72 -27.00 -8.87
C TYR A 346 6.25 -26.96 -8.90
N GLN A 347 6.79 -25.76 -8.69
CA GLN A 347 8.21 -25.44 -8.66
C GLN A 347 8.62 -24.94 -7.27
N SER A 348 9.85 -25.28 -6.87
CA SER A 348 10.46 -24.98 -5.56
C SER A 348 11.68 -24.06 -5.75
N ASP A 349 12.53 -23.96 -4.74
CA ASP A 349 13.66 -23.02 -4.70
C ASP A 349 14.56 -23.02 -5.93
N GLY A 350 14.89 -21.81 -6.37
CA GLY A 350 15.90 -21.54 -7.39
C GLY A 350 15.49 -20.47 -8.38
N TYR A 351 16.36 -20.26 -9.36
CA TYR A 351 16.19 -19.24 -10.40
C TYR A 351 15.47 -19.81 -11.62
N TYR A 352 14.49 -19.04 -12.11
CA TYR A 352 13.67 -19.37 -13.25
C TYR A 352 13.76 -18.27 -14.30
N SER A 353 13.99 -18.65 -15.56
CA SER A 353 13.94 -17.72 -16.69
C SER A 353 12.79 -18.10 -17.62
N LEU A 354 12.03 -17.09 -18.04
CA LEU A 354 10.89 -17.21 -18.91
C LEU A 354 11.17 -16.42 -20.20
N SER A 355 10.94 -17.05 -21.34
CA SER A 355 10.86 -16.35 -22.62
C SER A 355 9.59 -16.71 -23.37
N ILE A 356 8.91 -15.71 -23.93
CA ILE A 356 7.64 -15.86 -24.64
C ILE A 356 7.71 -15.18 -26.01
N GLY A 357 7.24 -15.86 -27.06
CA GLY A 357 7.15 -15.35 -28.43
C GLY A 357 8.28 -15.83 -29.35
N PRO A 358 8.48 -15.18 -30.52
CA PRO A 358 7.78 -13.99 -30.99
C PRO A 358 6.53 -14.33 -31.86
N ASN A 359 6.27 -15.60 -32.14
CA ASN A 359 5.30 -16.05 -33.14
C ASN A 359 3.83 -16.04 -32.66
N ILE A 360 3.43 -15.00 -31.94
CA ILE A 360 2.06 -14.83 -31.43
C ILE A 360 1.39 -13.72 -32.24
N THR A 361 0.31 -14.05 -32.94
CA THR A 361 -0.39 -13.12 -33.83
C THR A 361 -1.49 -12.37 -33.09
N GLY A 362 -1.54 -11.05 -33.26
CA GLY A 362 -2.64 -10.17 -32.83
C GLY A 362 -3.88 -10.38 -33.69
N ILE A 363 -5.06 -9.99 -33.20
CA ILE A 363 -6.32 -10.03 -33.98
C ILE A 363 -6.29 -9.19 -35.28
N ASN A 364 -5.27 -8.34 -35.44
CA ASN A 364 -5.00 -7.55 -36.64
C ASN A 364 -4.06 -8.24 -37.65
N GLY A 365 -3.68 -9.50 -37.40
CA GLY A 365 -2.79 -10.30 -38.25
C GLY A 365 -1.30 -9.97 -38.13
N LYS A 366 -0.91 -9.07 -37.21
CA LYS A 366 0.51 -8.72 -36.95
C LYS A 366 1.08 -9.61 -35.84
N LEU A 367 2.32 -10.05 -35.98
CA LEU A 367 3.04 -10.79 -34.93
C LEU A 367 3.41 -9.87 -33.76
N LEU A 368 3.97 -10.44 -32.67
CA LEU A 368 4.48 -9.64 -31.55
C LEU A 368 5.46 -8.56 -32.03
N ASP A 369 5.40 -7.42 -31.35
CA ASP A 369 6.28 -6.26 -31.51
C ASP A 369 6.71 -5.82 -30.10
N GLN A 370 7.60 -6.60 -29.48
CA GLN A 370 7.91 -6.47 -28.06
C GLN A 370 8.74 -5.22 -27.77
N ASP A 371 9.64 -4.85 -28.68
CA ASP A 371 10.49 -3.66 -28.57
C ASP A 371 9.86 -2.40 -29.19
N ARG A 372 8.75 -2.57 -29.94
CA ARG A 372 7.89 -1.51 -30.49
C ARG A 372 8.57 -0.70 -31.58
N ASP A 373 9.46 -1.32 -32.35
CA ASP A 373 10.15 -0.66 -33.46
C ASP A 373 9.34 -0.70 -34.78
N GLY A 374 8.29 -1.53 -34.83
CA GLY A 374 7.39 -1.68 -35.98
C GLY A 374 7.78 -2.79 -36.97
N LEU A 375 8.86 -3.54 -36.70
CA LEU A 375 9.14 -4.85 -37.26
C LEU A 375 8.48 -5.90 -36.36
N TYR A 376 7.87 -6.93 -36.95
CA TYR A 376 7.02 -7.86 -36.20
C TYR A 376 7.55 -9.29 -36.31
N GLY A 377 7.57 -10.01 -35.21
CA GLY A 377 7.95 -11.42 -35.16
C GLY A 377 9.45 -11.67 -35.17
N GLU A 378 10.27 -10.71 -34.76
CA GLU A 378 11.72 -10.83 -34.75
C GLU A 378 12.20 -11.88 -33.73
N PRO A 379 13.07 -12.84 -34.11
CA PRO A 379 13.45 -13.98 -33.26
C PRO A 379 14.14 -13.65 -31.92
N ILE A 380 14.58 -12.41 -31.72
CA ILE A 380 15.34 -11.99 -30.54
C ILE A 380 14.70 -10.77 -29.89
N ASP A 381 14.41 -9.75 -30.69
CA ASP A 381 13.95 -8.44 -30.20
C ASP A 381 12.46 -8.49 -29.82
N ASP A 382 11.66 -9.33 -30.49
CA ASP A 382 10.23 -9.55 -30.17
C ASP A 382 9.95 -10.68 -29.18
N VAL A 383 11.00 -11.23 -28.56
CA VAL A 383 10.85 -12.24 -27.50
C VAL A 383 10.80 -11.55 -26.15
N TYR A 384 9.64 -11.63 -25.50
CA TYR A 384 9.50 -11.20 -24.11
C TYR A 384 10.37 -12.07 -23.21
N LYS A 385 11.10 -11.44 -22.28
CA LYS A 385 11.98 -12.12 -21.32
C LYS A 385 11.69 -11.62 -19.93
N ASP A 386 11.54 -12.54 -18.99
CA ASP A 386 11.38 -12.26 -17.58
C ASP A 386 12.08 -13.34 -16.73
N SER A 387 12.20 -13.10 -15.44
CA SER A 387 12.68 -14.08 -14.49
C SER A 387 12.04 -13.93 -13.12
N PHE A 388 12.02 -15.04 -12.40
CA PHE A 388 11.64 -15.06 -11.00
C PHE A 388 12.55 -16.04 -10.25
N THR A 389 12.67 -15.82 -8.95
CA THR A 389 13.37 -16.68 -8.02
C THR A 389 12.37 -17.15 -6.99
N ILE A 390 12.28 -18.46 -6.81
CA ILE A 390 11.56 -19.04 -5.68
C ILE A 390 12.58 -19.24 -4.56
N ASP A 391 12.21 -18.81 -3.36
CA ASP A 391 12.98 -18.99 -2.14
C ASP A 391 12.01 -19.26 -0.99
N THR A 392 11.77 -20.54 -0.74
CA THR A 392 10.90 -21.04 0.34
C THR A 392 11.71 -21.50 1.54
N THR A 393 13.04 -21.38 1.51
CA THR A 393 13.89 -21.75 2.64
C THR A 393 13.81 -20.69 3.74
N GLY A 394 13.61 -21.11 4.98
CA GLY A 394 13.61 -20.21 6.13
C GLY A 394 15.02 -19.70 6.48
N LEU A 395 15.08 -18.45 6.94
CA LEU A 395 16.32 -17.80 7.34
C LEU A 395 16.98 -18.57 8.50
N ARG A 396 18.31 -18.67 8.53
CA ARG A 396 19.01 -19.23 9.69
C ARG A 396 20.34 -18.56 9.97
N ILE A 397 20.71 -18.50 11.23
CA ILE A 397 22.05 -18.11 11.65
C ILE A 397 22.94 -19.34 11.55
N ILE A 398 23.98 -19.27 10.70
CA ILE A 398 24.90 -20.38 10.43
C ILE A 398 26.21 -20.26 11.22
N ARG A 399 26.51 -19.06 11.72
CA ARG A 399 27.75 -18.78 12.45
C ARG A 399 27.61 -17.51 13.27
N HIS A 400 28.27 -17.46 14.42
CA HIS A 400 28.57 -16.23 15.13
C HIS A 400 30.09 -16.08 15.39
N LEU A 401 30.49 -14.89 15.83
CA LEU A 401 31.81 -14.60 16.39
C LEU A 401 31.69 -13.49 17.43
N THR A 402 32.19 -13.73 18.62
CA THR A 402 32.24 -12.75 19.71
C THR A 402 33.62 -12.10 19.77
N VAL A 403 33.65 -10.77 19.84
CA VAL A 403 34.87 -9.95 19.90
C VAL A 403 34.73 -8.94 21.03
N GLY A 404 35.76 -8.80 21.85
CA GLY A 404 35.82 -7.82 22.93
C GLY A 404 36.84 -6.72 22.62
N ASP A 405 36.61 -5.53 23.15
CA ASP A 405 37.62 -4.47 23.16
C ASP A 405 38.72 -4.76 24.20
N THR A 406 39.85 -4.06 24.10
CA THR A 406 41.05 -4.28 24.93
C THR A 406 40.82 -4.12 26.43
N ASP A 407 39.75 -3.43 26.81
CA ASP A 407 39.41 -3.07 28.18
C ASP A 407 38.34 -4.01 28.78
N GLY A 408 37.84 -4.97 27.98
CA GLY A 408 36.91 -6.04 28.40
C GLY A 408 35.44 -5.64 28.53
N THR A 409 35.12 -4.35 28.40
CA THR A 409 33.80 -3.77 28.70
C THR A 409 32.88 -3.64 27.48
N ASP A 410 33.40 -3.35 26.29
CA ASP A 410 32.61 -3.36 25.05
C ASP A 410 32.75 -4.69 24.32
N LYS A 411 31.61 -5.31 23.99
CA LYS A 411 31.54 -6.60 23.32
C LYS A 411 30.71 -6.50 22.03
N HIS A 412 31.09 -7.31 21.05
CA HIS A 412 30.49 -7.35 19.74
C HIS A 412 30.22 -8.79 19.30
N ILE A 413 29.00 -9.07 18.86
CA ILE A 413 28.66 -10.34 18.20
C ILE A 413 28.46 -10.07 16.72
N TYR A 414 29.24 -10.76 15.91
CA TYR A 414 29.04 -10.82 14.46
C TYR A 414 28.25 -12.08 14.14
N LEU A 415 27.14 -11.93 13.43
CA LEU A 415 26.29 -13.04 12.98
C LEU A 415 26.43 -13.20 11.48
N TRP A 416 26.42 -14.43 11.00
CA TRP A 416 26.28 -14.75 9.59
C TRP A 416 25.00 -15.55 9.39
N PHE A 417 24.13 -15.01 8.55
CA PHE A 417 22.93 -15.66 8.09
C PHE A 417 23.22 -16.49 6.83
N ALA A 418 22.46 -17.57 6.64
CA ALA A 418 22.59 -18.44 5.47
C ALA A 418 22.37 -17.68 4.15
N GLU A 419 21.49 -16.68 4.17
CA GLU A 419 21.13 -15.87 3.01
C GLU A 419 20.91 -14.39 3.38
N PRO A 420 20.69 -13.50 2.40
CA PRO A 420 20.46 -12.10 2.67
C PRO A 420 19.23 -11.88 3.55
N ILE A 421 19.43 -11.11 4.61
CA ILE A 421 18.41 -10.74 5.60
C ILE A 421 17.74 -9.43 5.16
N ASP A 422 16.41 -9.34 5.31
CA ASP A 422 15.70 -8.07 5.30
C ASP A 422 16.16 -7.24 6.51
N GLY A 423 16.94 -6.18 6.24
CA GLY A 423 17.52 -5.33 7.29
C GLY A 423 16.49 -4.61 8.15
N THR A 424 15.23 -4.51 7.74
CA THR A 424 14.15 -3.92 8.54
C THR A 424 13.52 -4.91 9.52
N SER A 425 13.71 -6.21 9.28
CA SER A 425 13.15 -7.29 10.11
C SER A 425 14.01 -7.64 11.33
N PHE A 426 15.18 -7.01 11.50
CA PHE A 426 16.07 -7.28 12.62
C PHE A 426 16.29 -6.02 13.46
N SER A 427 15.79 -6.07 14.67
CA SER A 427 15.77 -4.99 15.64
C SER A 427 16.36 -5.42 16.97
N VAL A 428 16.54 -4.45 17.87
CA VAL A 428 17.03 -4.72 19.23
C VAL A 428 16.07 -5.61 20.04
N GLU A 429 14.80 -5.69 19.65
CA GLU A 429 13.79 -6.53 20.29
C GLU A 429 14.01 -8.02 20.00
N ASP A 430 14.68 -8.33 18.89
CA ASP A 430 15.00 -9.70 18.47
C ASP A 430 16.28 -10.23 19.13
N VAL A 431 16.90 -9.48 20.03
CA VAL A 431 18.18 -9.81 20.68
C VAL A 431 18.02 -9.83 22.19
N ASN A 432 18.23 -11.00 22.79
CA ASN A 432 18.32 -11.16 24.24
C ASN A 432 19.72 -11.63 24.64
N ILE A 433 20.37 -10.90 25.54
CA ILE A 433 21.73 -11.21 26.04
C ILE A 433 21.65 -11.36 27.56
N ARG A 434 22.14 -12.48 28.09
CA ARG A 434 22.06 -12.77 29.54
C ARG A 434 23.29 -13.45 30.15
N ARG A 435 23.37 -13.42 31.49
CA ARG A 435 24.29 -14.24 32.29
C ARG A 435 23.67 -15.61 32.55
N VAL A 436 24.49 -16.66 32.53
CA VAL A 436 24.07 -18.01 32.92
C VAL A 436 23.75 -18.00 34.42
N GLY A 437 22.48 -18.26 34.76
CA GLY A 437 22.02 -18.44 36.14
C GLY A 437 21.18 -17.29 36.74
N GLU A 438 21.07 -16.15 36.06
CA GLU A 438 20.13 -15.07 36.40
C GLU A 438 18.91 -15.20 35.49
N ILE A 439 17.93 -16.00 35.93
CA ILE A 439 16.65 -16.14 35.23
C ILE A 439 15.69 -15.22 35.97
N GLY A 440 15.14 -14.22 35.28
CA GLY A 440 14.19 -13.24 35.83
C GLY A 440 12.80 -13.80 36.18
N HIS A 441 12.75 -15.12 36.38
CA HIS A 441 11.57 -15.92 36.62
C HIS A 441 11.99 -17.34 36.97
N SER A 442 11.03 -18.12 37.45
CA SER A 442 11.23 -19.51 37.83
C SER A 442 10.08 -20.35 37.33
N THR A 443 10.21 -21.67 37.35
CA THR A 443 9.09 -22.60 37.21
C THR A 443 8.64 -23.21 38.53
N SER A 444 9.38 -22.92 39.60
CA SER A 444 9.22 -23.54 40.91
C SER A 444 7.96 -23.06 41.63
N VAL A 445 7.39 -23.96 42.42
CA VAL A 445 6.32 -23.58 43.36
C VAL A 445 6.88 -22.60 44.39
N GLY A 446 6.14 -21.51 44.64
CA GLY A 446 6.47 -20.58 45.72
C GLY A 446 7.33 -19.39 45.34
N THR A 447 7.71 -19.25 44.08
CA THR A 447 8.56 -18.13 43.58
C THR A 447 7.76 -17.09 42.81
N MET A 448 6.43 -17.18 42.85
CA MET A 448 5.51 -16.34 42.07
C MET A 448 4.34 -15.93 42.94
N TRP A 449 3.77 -14.77 42.68
CA TRP A 449 2.50 -14.40 43.30
C TRP A 449 1.36 -15.23 42.73
N LEU A 450 0.45 -15.65 43.61
CA LEU A 450 -0.82 -16.24 43.24
C LEU A 450 -1.94 -15.65 44.10
N SER A 451 -3.05 -15.29 43.48
CA SER A 451 -4.26 -14.87 44.17
C SER A 451 -4.84 -16.02 45.01
N GLN A 452 -5.71 -15.70 45.96
CA GLN A 452 -6.58 -16.73 46.53
C GLN A 452 -7.57 -17.25 45.48
N ALA A 453 -8.15 -18.42 45.72
CA ALA A 453 -9.20 -18.97 44.87
C ALA A 453 -10.41 -18.04 44.86
N GLY A 454 -10.83 -17.58 43.69
CA GLY A 454 -11.94 -16.63 43.55
C GLY A 454 -12.48 -16.52 42.12
N VAL A 455 -13.40 -15.58 41.91
CA VAL A 455 -13.91 -15.24 40.59
C VAL A 455 -12.89 -14.37 39.88
N ILE A 456 -12.47 -14.77 38.68
CA ILE A 456 -11.51 -13.98 37.87
C ILE A 456 -12.18 -12.67 37.43
N GLY A 457 -11.50 -11.55 37.64
CA GLY A 457 -11.99 -10.20 37.28
C GLY A 457 -12.04 -9.21 38.44
N ASP A 458 -11.95 -9.70 39.68
CA ASP A 458 -11.97 -8.88 40.90
C ASP A 458 -10.56 -8.65 41.48
N GLN A 459 -9.53 -9.25 40.89
CA GLN A 459 -8.17 -9.21 41.41
C GLN A 459 -7.42 -7.96 40.98
N TYR A 460 -6.61 -7.43 41.88
CA TYR A 460 -5.69 -6.33 41.62
C TYR A 460 -4.40 -6.46 42.43
N VAL A 461 -3.36 -5.75 41.98
CA VAL A 461 -2.14 -5.45 42.72
C VAL A 461 -1.79 -3.97 42.56
N ILE A 462 -1.30 -3.34 43.63
CA ILE A 462 -0.82 -1.96 43.67
C ILE A 462 0.65 -2.00 44.07
N PHE A 463 1.49 -1.35 43.26
CA PHE A 463 2.90 -1.14 43.50
C PHE A 463 3.13 0.29 44.00
N ASP A 464 3.94 0.48 45.04
CA ASP A 464 4.54 1.76 45.41
C ASP A 464 5.99 1.78 44.90
N LEU A 465 6.29 2.71 44.00
CA LEU A 465 7.62 2.92 43.44
C LEU A 465 8.59 3.58 44.44
N GLY A 466 8.10 4.01 45.61
CA GLY A 466 8.89 4.64 46.67
C GLY A 466 9.07 6.15 46.52
N ASP A 467 9.08 6.65 45.27
CA ASP A 467 9.08 8.07 44.91
C ASP A 467 8.28 8.29 43.61
N SER A 468 8.21 9.54 43.14
CA SER A 468 7.58 9.91 41.89
C SER A 468 8.55 9.85 40.72
N TYR A 469 8.19 9.13 39.66
CA TYR A 469 9.00 8.89 38.46
C TYR A 469 8.25 9.23 37.17
N ASP A 470 9.00 9.52 36.12
CA ASP A 470 8.51 9.57 34.75
C ASP A 470 8.74 8.21 34.10
N LEU A 471 7.69 7.38 34.06
CA LEU A 471 7.74 6.03 33.51
C LEU A 471 7.77 6.08 31.98
N GLU A 472 8.53 5.16 31.38
CA GLU A 472 8.58 4.93 29.93
C GLU A 472 7.90 3.62 29.55
N SER A 473 8.14 2.57 30.32
CA SER A 473 7.61 1.23 30.06
C SER A 473 7.69 0.35 31.29
N LEU A 474 7.13 -0.85 31.19
CA LEU A 474 7.29 -1.90 32.19
C LEU A 474 7.56 -3.24 31.50
N ARG A 475 8.24 -4.16 32.18
CA ARG A 475 8.42 -5.56 31.76
C ARG A 475 7.67 -6.47 32.71
N ILE A 476 6.97 -7.45 32.16
CA ILE A 476 6.19 -8.41 32.95
C ILE A 476 6.61 -9.83 32.60
N TRP A 477 6.99 -10.58 33.61
CA TRP A 477 7.05 -12.04 33.58
C TRP A 477 5.74 -12.58 34.11
N ASN A 478 4.91 -13.09 33.20
CA ASN A 478 3.65 -13.71 33.55
C ASN A 478 3.86 -15.01 34.36
N TYR A 479 2.82 -15.50 35.02
CA TYR A 479 2.90 -16.72 35.83
C TYR A 479 3.39 -17.95 35.04
N ASN A 480 4.38 -18.65 35.59
CA ASN A 480 5.21 -19.60 34.84
C ASN A 480 5.39 -20.97 35.51
N GLU A 481 4.61 -21.30 36.54
CA GLU A 481 4.73 -22.59 37.22
C GLU A 481 4.52 -23.74 36.23
N SER A 482 5.43 -24.71 36.24
CA SER A 482 5.39 -25.83 35.31
C SER A 482 4.06 -26.59 35.44
N SER A 483 3.35 -26.74 34.32
CA SER A 483 1.99 -27.31 34.20
C SER A 483 0.80 -26.44 34.65
N TRP A 484 1.01 -25.24 35.18
CA TRP A 484 -0.06 -24.36 35.70
C TRP A 484 -0.10 -22.96 35.09
N THR A 485 0.50 -22.80 33.91
CA THR A 485 0.57 -21.53 33.17
C THR A 485 -0.80 -20.94 32.78
N GLY A 486 -1.88 -21.73 32.88
CA GLY A 486 -3.26 -21.25 32.73
C GLY A 486 -3.68 -20.18 33.75
N ARG A 487 -2.94 -20.07 34.86
CA ARG A 487 -3.15 -19.07 35.91
C ARG A 487 -2.56 -17.70 35.58
N GLY A 488 -1.76 -17.58 34.52
CA GLY A 488 -1.21 -16.28 34.13
C GLY A 488 -2.31 -15.29 33.73
N VAL A 489 -2.09 -14.02 34.05
CA VAL A 489 -2.96 -12.91 33.62
C VAL A 489 -3.02 -12.87 32.10
N LYS A 490 -4.21 -12.68 31.53
CA LYS A 490 -4.39 -12.50 30.09
C LYS A 490 -4.78 -11.07 29.77
N ASP A 491 -5.83 -10.52 30.36
CA ASP A 491 -6.25 -9.14 30.11
C ASP A 491 -6.24 -8.36 31.42
N MET A 492 -5.64 -7.16 31.42
CA MET A 492 -5.60 -6.27 32.59
C MET A 492 -5.62 -4.79 32.20
N HIS A 493 -6.27 -3.96 33.01
CA HIS A 493 -6.08 -2.52 32.98
C HIS A 493 -4.86 -2.12 33.80
N VAL A 494 -4.05 -1.22 33.26
CA VAL A 494 -2.94 -0.59 33.99
C VAL A 494 -3.37 0.84 34.32
N LEU A 495 -3.37 1.17 35.61
CA LEU A 495 -3.70 2.50 36.10
C LEU A 495 -2.51 3.11 36.84
N VAL A 496 -2.34 4.42 36.74
CA VAL A 496 -1.25 5.16 37.38
C VAL A 496 -1.78 6.25 38.30
N SER A 497 -1.04 6.54 39.37
CA SER A 497 -1.41 7.55 40.36
C SER A 497 -0.17 8.19 41.02
N PRO A 498 -0.19 9.50 41.30
CA PRO A 498 0.82 10.14 42.14
C PRO A 498 0.60 9.92 43.64
N ASP A 499 -0.63 9.59 44.07
CA ASP A 499 -1.07 9.73 45.47
C ASP A 499 -1.79 8.52 46.08
N ASN A 500 -2.01 7.44 45.31
CA ASN A 500 -2.77 6.24 45.71
C ASN A 500 -4.24 6.56 46.06
N VAL A 501 -4.80 7.67 45.55
CA VAL A 501 -6.20 8.05 45.74
C VAL A 501 -6.91 8.19 44.41
N THR A 502 -6.34 8.96 43.48
CA THR A 502 -6.90 9.15 42.15
C THR A 502 -6.07 8.39 41.12
N TYR A 503 -6.72 7.49 40.41
CA TYR A 503 -6.10 6.69 39.35
C TYR A 503 -6.52 7.19 37.97
N THR A 504 -5.53 7.31 37.08
CA THR A 504 -5.74 7.48 35.65
C THR A 504 -5.59 6.12 34.99
N ASP A 505 -6.64 5.65 34.32
CA ASP A 505 -6.58 4.43 33.51
C ASP A 505 -5.73 4.70 32.27
N TRP A 506 -4.61 3.97 32.16
CA TRP A 506 -3.69 4.10 31.05
C TRP A 506 -4.13 3.26 29.85
N GLY A 507 -4.82 2.14 30.10
CA GLY A 507 -5.37 1.29 29.05
C GLY A 507 -5.45 -0.19 29.43
N LEU A 508 -6.14 -0.93 28.55
CA LEU A 508 -6.26 -2.37 28.60
C LEU A 508 -5.10 -3.02 27.84
N PHE A 509 -4.40 -3.94 28.50
CA PHE A 509 -3.27 -4.69 27.94
C PHE A 509 -3.56 -6.19 27.96
N THR A 510 -3.24 -6.86 26.85
CA THR A 510 -3.33 -8.32 26.74
C THR A 510 -1.93 -8.94 26.81
N LEU A 511 -1.74 -9.83 27.79
CA LEU A 511 -0.49 -10.52 28.04
C LEU A 511 -0.43 -11.87 27.34
N LYS A 512 0.79 -12.27 26.97
CA LYS A 512 1.10 -13.64 26.52
C LYS A 512 1.14 -14.59 27.72
N LYS A 513 0.72 -15.83 27.50
CA LYS A 513 0.75 -16.90 28.50
C LYS A 513 2.21 -17.26 28.82
N GLY A 514 2.53 -17.48 30.10
CA GLY A 514 3.85 -17.99 30.50
C GLY A 514 4.13 -19.38 29.87
N PRO A 515 5.38 -19.66 29.46
CA PRO A 515 5.71 -20.87 28.70
C PRO A 515 5.82 -22.15 29.54
N GLY A 516 5.92 -22.02 30.87
CA GLY A 516 6.08 -23.14 31.81
C GLY A 516 7.52 -23.65 31.89
N THR A 517 8.48 -22.84 31.46
CA THR A 517 9.92 -23.13 31.46
C THR A 517 10.69 -21.91 31.96
N ASP A 518 11.75 -22.14 32.73
CA ASP A 518 12.69 -21.12 33.16
C ASP A 518 13.89 -21.02 32.20
N ALA A 519 13.85 -21.79 31.11
CA ALA A 519 14.95 -21.89 30.17
C ALA A 519 15.26 -20.56 29.46
N TYR A 520 14.35 -19.61 29.30
CA TYR A 520 14.56 -18.34 28.58
C TYR A 520 13.73 -17.20 29.15
N ASP A 521 14.18 -15.95 29.03
CA ASP A 521 13.40 -14.76 29.40
C ASP A 521 12.19 -14.61 28.45
N PHE A 522 10.98 -14.72 29.01
CA PHE A 522 9.73 -14.57 28.28
C PHE A 522 8.98 -13.27 28.62
N SER A 523 9.68 -12.28 29.20
CA SER A 523 9.04 -11.03 29.58
C SER A 523 8.37 -10.33 28.41
N GLN A 524 7.24 -9.71 28.71
CA GLN A 524 6.57 -8.82 27.78
C GLN A 524 6.81 -7.38 28.21
N LYS A 525 7.37 -6.58 27.29
CA LYS A 525 7.49 -5.14 27.47
C LYS A 525 6.17 -4.46 27.10
N ILE A 526 5.74 -3.50 27.92
CA ILE A 526 4.52 -2.72 27.73
C ILE A 526 4.89 -1.24 27.83
N GLU A 527 4.52 -0.44 26.83
CA GLU A 527 4.74 1.00 26.86
C GLU A 527 3.80 1.69 27.86
N LEU A 528 4.39 2.47 28.75
CA LEU A 528 3.71 3.20 29.82
C LEU A 528 4.39 4.56 29.98
N VAL A 529 4.16 5.46 29.02
CA VAL A 529 4.80 6.79 29.00
C VAL A 529 4.01 7.78 29.87
N ALA A 530 4.24 7.75 31.17
CA ALA A 530 3.44 8.52 32.14
C ALA A 530 4.34 9.28 33.13
N SER A 531 4.09 10.59 33.28
CA SER A 531 4.89 11.45 34.16
C SER A 531 4.31 11.57 35.57
N GLY A 532 5.19 11.75 36.56
CA GLY A 532 4.82 12.00 37.94
C GLY A 532 4.10 10.83 38.63
N VAL A 533 4.46 9.59 38.29
CA VAL A 533 3.83 8.37 38.79
C VAL A 533 4.58 7.87 40.02
N ARG A 534 3.83 7.58 41.09
CA ARG A 534 4.36 6.86 42.26
C ARG A 534 3.72 5.49 42.46
N TYR A 535 2.44 5.37 42.13
CA TYR A 535 1.67 4.15 42.30
C TYR A 535 1.21 3.62 40.96
N VAL A 536 1.40 2.33 40.73
CA VAL A 536 0.87 1.62 39.57
C VAL A 536 -0.09 0.54 40.07
N LYS A 537 -1.28 0.47 39.48
CA LYS A 537 -2.29 -0.54 39.81
C LYS A 537 -2.57 -1.39 38.58
N PHE A 538 -2.51 -2.70 38.75
CA PHE A 538 -3.02 -3.64 37.75
C PHE A 538 -4.40 -4.12 38.20
N GLU A 539 -5.43 -3.85 37.41
CA GLU A 539 -6.76 -4.44 37.56
C GLU A 539 -6.91 -5.60 36.58
N ILE A 540 -7.02 -6.81 37.11
CA ILE A 540 -6.96 -8.04 36.32
C ILE A 540 -8.37 -8.41 35.86
N ASN A 541 -8.57 -8.51 34.54
CA ASN A 541 -9.86 -8.84 33.94
C ASN A 541 -9.99 -10.34 33.65
N THR A 542 -8.96 -10.96 33.08
CA THR A 542 -9.00 -12.38 32.66
C THR A 542 -7.65 -13.08 32.87
N ASN A 543 -7.66 -14.42 32.79
CA ASN A 543 -6.47 -15.26 32.79
C ASN A 543 -6.45 -16.21 31.57
N HIS A 544 -5.43 -17.05 31.45
CA HIS A 544 -5.27 -18.00 30.34
C HIS A 544 -6.01 -19.34 30.51
N GLY A 545 -7.05 -19.40 31.35
CA GLY A 545 -8.00 -20.52 31.41
C GLY A 545 -8.06 -21.29 32.73
N ASP A 546 -7.43 -20.82 33.80
CA ASP A 546 -7.68 -21.36 35.15
C ASP A 546 -9.01 -20.81 35.71
N ALA A 547 -9.80 -21.64 36.39
CA ALA A 547 -11.14 -21.26 36.85
C ALA A 547 -11.17 -20.47 38.16
N SER A 548 -10.04 -20.37 38.87
CA SER A 548 -10.05 -19.86 40.26
C SER A 548 -8.86 -19.02 40.64
N TYR A 549 -7.74 -19.13 39.92
CA TYR A 549 -6.52 -18.44 40.31
C TYR A 549 -5.98 -17.55 39.22
N VAL A 550 -5.35 -16.46 39.64
CA VAL A 550 -4.51 -15.65 38.77
C VAL A 550 -3.18 -15.38 39.44
N GLY A 551 -2.11 -15.19 38.66
CA GLY A 551 -0.79 -14.91 39.20
C GLY A 551 0.12 -14.17 38.25
N PHE A 552 1.25 -13.75 38.80
CA PHE A 552 2.38 -13.15 38.11
C PHE A 552 3.67 -13.76 38.64
N SER A 553 4.71 -13.80 37.80
CA SER A 553 6.05 -14.12 38.26
C SER A 553 6.73 -12.85 38.79
N GLU A 554 6.93 -11.84 37.93
CA GLU A 554 7.72 -10.65 38.28
C GLU A 554 7.34 -9.45 37.41
N VAL A 555 7.53 -8.24 37.93
CA VAL A 555 7.26 -6.98 37.24
C VAL A 555 8.41 -6.00 37.45
N ASN A 556 8.91 -5.43 36.36
CA ASN A 556 9.91 -4.37 36.37
C ASN A 556 9.32 -3.06 35.81
N PHE A 557 9.66 -1.93 36.41
CA PHE A 557 9.27 -0.60 35.94
C PHE A 557 10.49 0.13 35.39
N LEU A 558 10.35 0.76 34.23
CA LEU A 558 11.43 1.44 33.52
C LEU A 558 11.10 2.93 33.42
N SER A 559 12.07 3.76 33.82
CA SER A 559 12.02 5.23 33.75
C SER A 559 13.36 5.81 33.31
N ASP A 560 13.40 7.12 33.14
CA ASP A 560 14.61 7.91 32.83
C ASP A 560 15.69 7.88 33.93
N SER A 561 15.33 7.40 35.10
CA SER A 561 16.15 7.30 36.30
C SER A 561 15.92 5.95 37.00
N GLU A 562 16.91 5.51 37.78
CA GLU A 562 16.82 4.23 38.49
C GLU A 562 15.71 4.26 39.55
N ILE A 563 14.79 3.29 39.49
CA ILE A 563 13.74 3.08 40.50
C ILE A 563 14.27 2.10 41.54
N ILE A 564 14.45 2.57 42.77
CA ILE A 564 14.99 1.75 43.86
C ILE A 564 13.88 1.45 44.86
N GLY A 565 13.70 0.16 45.17
CA GLY A 565 12.86 -0.26 46.29
C GLY A 565 11.36 -0.23 46.00
N VAL A 566 10.96 -0.70 44.81
CA VAL A 566 9.55 -0.98 44.52
C VAL A 566 9.01 -1.96 45.55
N THR A 567 7.83 -1.65 46.10
CA THR A 567 7.14 -2.51 47.06
C THR A 567 5.72 -2.79 46.62
N ILE A 568 5.14 -3.86 47.16
CA ILE A 568 3.70 -4.10 47.05
C ILE A 568 3.00 -3.25 48.12
N GLU A 569 2.24 -2.28 47.66
CA GLU A 569 1.42 -1.42 48.52
C GLU A 569 0.15 -2.15 48.97
N ASP A 570 -0.55 -2.78 48.03
CA ASP A 570 -1.77 -3.53 48.32
C ASP A 570 -2.05 -4.62 47.27
N VAL A 571 -2.77 -5.66 47.67
CA VAL A 571 -3.27 -6.71 46.78
C VAL A 571 -4.67 -7.13 47.18
N SER A 572 -5.50 -7.37 46.17
CA SER A 572 -6.85 -7.94 46.35
C SER A 572 -6.87 -9.23 47.20
N SER A 573 -5.89 -10.11 46.98
CA SER A 573 -5.70 -11.35 47.73
C SER A 573 -4.33 -11.98 47.41
N GLU A 574 -3.81 -12.79 48.33
CA GLU A 574 -2.64 -13.64 48.09
C GLU A 574 -2.81 -15.03 48.72
N TYR A 575 -2.26 -16.03 48.05
CA TYR A 575 -2.29 -17.42 48.47
C TYR A 575 -0.98 -17.75 49.18
N THR A 576 -1.02 -17.72 50.51
CA THR A 576 0.18 -17.88 51.34
C THR A 576 0.81 -19.28 51.36
N PRO A 577 0.12 -20.41 51.09
CA PRO A 577 0.77 -21.72 51.08
C PRO A 577 1.90 -21.82 50.06
N ASP A 578 2.97 -22.49 50.48
CA ASP A 578 4.21 -22.67 49.72
C ASP A 578 4.91 -21.36 49.30
N GLY A 579 4.54 -20.22 49.91
CA GLY A 579 5.23 -18.94 49.71
C GLY A 579 4.77 -18.14 48.50
N ARG A 580 3.56 -18.30 47.96
CA ARG A 580 3.11 -17.57 46.75
C ARG A 580 2.62 -16.14 47.05
N LEU A 581 3.50 -15.35 47.66
CA LEU A 581 3.22 -14.00 48.15
C LEU A 581 3.41 -12.94 47.06
N ALA A 582 2.69 -11.82 47.20
CA ALA A 582 2.78 -10.72 46.23
C ALA A 582 4.17 -10.08 46.17
N VAL A 583 4.90 -10.10 47.30
CA VAL A 583 6.26 -9.55 47.39
C VAL A 583 7.23 -10.16 46.38
N HIS A 584 6.99 -11.39 45.92
CA HIS A 584 7.81 -12.05 44.91
C HIS A 584 7.73 -11.38 43.54
N MET A 585 6.74 -10.52 43.31
CA MET A 585 6.65 -9.77 42.06
C MET A 585 7.70 -8.65 41.95
N VAL A 586 8.35 -8.29 43.07
CA VAL A 586 9.27 -7.15 43.18
C VAL A 586 10.51 -7.42 44.06
N ASP A 587 10.70 -8.65 44.55
CA ASP A 587 11.74 -8.98 45.53
C ASP A 587 13.17 -9.08 44.95
N GLY A 588 13.32 -8.80 43.65
CA GLY A 588 14.60 -8.77 42.97
C GLY A 588 15.27 -10.15 42.84
N SER A 589 14.56 -11.26 43.12
CA SER A 589 15.07 -12.60 42.86
C SER A 589 15.25 -12.90 41.37
N GLY A 590 14.73 -12.04 40.49
CA GLY A 590 14.90 -12.10 39.04
C GLY A 590 15.35 -10.80 38.36
N LEU A 591 15.84 -9.81 39.12
CA LEU A 591 16.42 -8.58 38.56
C LEU A 591 17.68 -8.17 39.34
N MET A 592 18.81 -8.81 39.06
CA MET A 592 20.02 -8.01 38.93
C MET A 592 19.99 -7.43 37.53
N ASP A 593 19.66 -6.16 37.46
CA ASP A 593 19.83 -5.29 36.31
C ASP A 593 21.18 -5.63 35.64
N ILE A 594 21.15 -6.13 34.40
CA ILE A 594 22.31 -5.92 33.54
C ILE A 594 22.35 -4.41 33.40
N GLU A 595 23.23 -3.79 34.19
CA GLU A 595 23.66 -2.40 34.15
C GLU A 595 22.95 -1.64 33.03
N ASN A 596 21.93 -0.88 33.41
CA ASN A 596 21.37 0.22 32.63
C ASN A 596 22.43 0.81 31.68
N ASN A 597 22.23 0.63 30.37
CA ASN A 597 23.03 1.10 29.22
C ASN A 597 23.93 0.12 28.46
N ALA A 598 23.59 -1.16 28.35
CA ALA A 598 23.97 -1.85 27.11
C ALA A 598 23.17 -1.22 25.95
N GLN A 599 23.70 -0.15 25.32
CA GLN A 599 23.16 0.34 24.06
C GLN A 599 23.36 -0.75 23.01
N ILE A 600 22.37 -1.65 22.90
CA ILE A 600 22.34 -2.64 21.84
C ILE A 600 22.16 -1.86 20.55
N THR A 601 23.21 -1.84 19.74
CA THR A 601 23.15 -1.28 18.40
C THR A 601 23.35 -2.39 17.40
N ILE A 602 22.38 -2.52 16.49
CA ILE A 602 22.49 -3.40 15.34
C ILE A 602 23.01 -2.57 14.19
N ASN A 603 24.27 -2.80 13.84
CA ASN A 603 24.88 -2.11 12.72
C ASN A 603 24.79 -2.98 11.47
N PRO A 604 24.36 -2.42 10.32
CA PRO A 604 24.50 -3.09 9.04
C PRO A 604 25.98 -3.47 8.84
N PHE A 605 26.23 -4.73 8.56
CA PHE A 605 27.54 -5.21 8.15
C PHE A 605 27.40 -5.76 6.71
N PRO A 606 28.44 -5.73 5.86
CA PRO A 606 28.30 -6.16 4.46
C PRO A 606 27.72 -7.58 4.32
N ASN A 607 26.87 -7.79 3.32
CA ASN A 607 26.21 -9.07 2.99
C ASN A 607 25.20 -9.55 4.06
N ASN A 608 25.11 -10.87 4.23
CA ASN A 608 24.25 -11.62 5.17
C ASN A 608 24.76 -11.52 6.62
N CYS A 609 25.38 -10.40 7.02
CA CYS A 609 26.05 -10.26 8.31
C CYS A 609 25.47 -9.12 9.13
N ARG A 610 25.40 -9.29 10.45
CA ARG A 610 24.95 -8.26 11.39
C ARG A 610 25.89 -8.18 12.57
N LYS A 611 26.18 -6.95 13.01
CA LYS A 611 26.98 -6.69 14.20
C LYS A 611 26.05 -6.20 15.31
N ILE A 612 25.91 -7.00 16.36
CA ILE A 612 25.33 -6.59 17.63
C ILE A 612 26.46 -6.02 18.49
N SER A 613 26.32 -4.80 18.99
CA SER A 613 27.27 -4.20 19.93
C SER A 613 26.58 -3.97 21.26
N PHE A 614 27.23 -4.31 22.37
CA PHE A 614 26.69 -4.13 23.72
C PHE A 614 27.83 -3.88 24.72
N HIS A 615 27.52 -3.13 25.77
CA HIS A 615 28.43 -2.88 26.89
C HIS A 615 28.13 -3.86 28.01
N SER A 616 29.15 -4.52 28.55
CA SER A 616 28.99 -5.39 29.72
C SER A 616 30.31 -5.62 30.45
N GLY A 617 30.38 -5.19 31.72
CA GLY A 617 31.44 -5.60 32.65
C GLY A 617 31.29 -7.03 33.18
N ALA A 618 30.25 -7.75 32.75
CA ALA A 618 29.93 -9.11 33.15
C ALA A 618 30.60 -10.19 32.29
N THR A 619 30.79 -11.38 32.87
CA THR A 619 30.76 -12.64 32.11
C THR A 619 29.40 -12.79 31.45
N VAL A 620 29.34 -12.46 30.16
CA VAL A 620 28.12 -12.63 29.36
C VAL A 620 28.15 -14.06 28.83
N ASN A 621 27.06 -14.80 29.01
CA ASN A 621 27.11 -16.25 28.87
C ASN A 621 26.08 -16.84 27.91
N GLU A 622 25.07 -16.07 27.42
CA GLU A 622 24.10 -16.55 26.44
C GLU A 622 23.46 -15.42 25.59
N VAL A 623 23.25 -15.70 24.30
CA VAL A 623 22.55 -14.85 23.32
C VAL A 623 21.41 -15.66 22.73
N LEU A 624 20.20 -15.11 22.80
CA LEU A 624 19.02 -15.61 22.09
C LEU A 624 18.66 -14.61 20.99
N ILE A 625 18.44 -15.11 19.77
CA ILE A 625 18.14 -14.26 18.60
C ILE A 625 16.96 -14.81 17.81
N GLY A 626 16.01 -13.94 17.46
CA GLY A 626 14.82 -14.29 16.67
C GLY A 626 13.62 -14.73 17.52
N PRO A 627 12.63 -15.46 16.94
CA PRO A 627 12.66 -16.11 15.62
C PRO A 627 12.02 -15.29 14.48
N ASP A 628 11.56 -14.06 14.77
CA ASP A 628 10.75 -13.26 13.84
C ASP A 628 11.56 -12.52 12.74
N ILE A 629 12.87 -12.70 12.72
CA ILE A 629 13.79 -12.13 11.70
C ILE A 629 13.52 -12.79 10.35
N ARG A 630 13.55 -11.99 9.27
CA ARG A 630 13.21 -12.42 7.92
C ARG A 630 14.35 -12.33 6.92
N ASP A 631 14.35 -13.24 5.95
CA ASP A 631 15.12 -13.09 4.72
C ASP A 631 14.52 -12.02 3.79
N ILE A 632 15.15 -11.79 2.64
CA ILE A 632 14.66 -10.87 1.60
C ILE A 632 13.41 -11.36 0.87
N ALA A 633 13.07 -12.65 0.92
CA ALA A 633 11.85 -13.21 0.37
C ALA A 633 10.66 -13.07 1.33
N GLY A 634 10.93 -12.80 2.61
CA GLY A 634 9.97 -12.63 3.69
C GLY A 634 9.81 -13.85 4.60
N ASN A 635 10.58 -14.92 4.41
CA ASN A 635 10.55 -16.11 5.26
C ASN A 635 11.13 -15.78 6.64
N LYS A 636 10.45 -16.21 7.71
CA LYS A 636 10.98 -16.12 9.09
C LYS A 636 12.11 -17.13 9.31
N MET A 637 12.73 -17.07 10.48
CA MET A 637 13.77 -18.03 10.83
C MET A 637 13.24 -19.47 10.84
N ASP A 638 14.05 -20.40 10.33
CA ASP A 638 13.92 -21.85 10.48
C ASP A 638 15.25 -22.39 10.99
N GLN A 639 15.54 -22.12 12.27
CA GLN A 639 16.84 -22.42 12.84
C GLN A 639 17.05 -23.92 12.99
N ASN A 640 15.96 -24.68 13.16
CA ASN A 640 16.00 -26.14 13.32
C ASN A 640 15.94 -26.90 11.97
N GLY A 641 15.55 -26.24 10.88
CA GLY A 641 15.51 -26.77 9.52
C GLY A 641 14.34 -27.71 9.25
N ASN A 642 13.20 -27.55 9.92
CA ASN A 642 12.03 -28.42 9.79
C ASN A 642 10.98 -27.93 8.76
N GLY A 643 11.18 -26.74 8.17
CA GLY A 643 10.28 -26.12 7.20
C GLY A 643 9.05 -25.42 7.80
N ILE A 644 8.98 -25.29 9.12
CA ILE A 644 7.98 -24.46 9.82
C ILE A 644 8.71 -23.23 10.33
N HIS A 645 8.43 -22.07 9.77
CA HIS A 645 9.21 -20.86 10.07
C HIS A 645 8.63 -20.08 11.26
N GLY A 646 9.50 -19.60 12.14
CA GLY A 646 9.16 -18.69 13.24
C GLY A 646 8.64 -19.38 14.50
N GLU A 647 8.98 -20.66 14.71
CA GLU A 647 8.57 -21.42 15.89
C GLU A 647 9.33 -20.99 17.14
N GLU A 648 8.62 -20.70 18.22
CA GLU A 648 9.23 -20.56 19.54
C GLU A 648 9.10 -21.88 20.34
N PRO A 649 10.18 -22.37 20.98
CA PRO A 649 11.55 -21.85 20.98
C PRO A 649 12.42 -22.40 19.83
N ASN A 650 11.91 -23.30 18.99
CA ASN A 650 12.74 -24.13 18.12
C ASN A 650 13.52 -23.35 17.05
N ASP A 651 13.04 -22.17 16.66
CA ASP A 651 13.70 -21.29 15.66
C ASP A 651 14.45 -20.11 16.28
N ILE A 652 14.52 -20.06 17.61
CA ILE A 652 15.38 -19.10 18.30
C ILE A 652 16.83 -19.60 18.20
N TYR A 653 17.71 -18.74 17.72
CA TYR A 653 19.14 -19.02 17.76
C TYR A 653 19.66 -18.85 19.18
N ASP A 654 20.15 -19.95 19.76
CA ASP A 654 20.72 -20.00 21.11
C ASP A 654 22.24 -20.22 21.03
N ALA A 655 22.99 -19.29 21.62
CA ALA A 655 24.44 -19.35 21.68
C ALA A 655 24.96 -18.97 23.07
N SER A 656 25.69 -19.88 23.71
CA SER A 656 26.44 -19.60 24.94
C SER A 656 27.89 -19.20 24.67
N PHE A 657 28.48 -18.37 25.54
CA PHE A 657 29.87 -17.93 25.41
C PHE A 657 30.56 -17.81 26.77
N THR A 658 31.88 -17.96 26.78
CA THR A 658 32.72 -17.77 27.96
C THR A 658 33.72 -16.64 27.71
N GLU A 659 34.37 -16.09 28.74
CA GLU A 659 35.43 -15.08 28.53
C GLU A 659 36.60 -15.61 27.68
N GLU A 660 36.83 -16.93 27.66
CA GLU A 660 37.85 -17.56 26.82
C GLU A 660 37.49 -17.53 25.33
N ASP A 661 36.19 -17.42 24.99
CA ASP A 661 35.69 -17.36 23.62
C ASP A 661 35.79 -15.94 23.01
N VAL A 662 36.12 -14.92 23.81
CA VAL A 662 36.23 -13.53 23.38
C VAL A 662 37.60 -13.27 22.76
N VAL A 663 37.64 -13.08 21.44
CA VAL A 663 38.87 -12.67 20.75
C VAL A 663 39.17 -11.21 21.08
N VAL A 664 40.30 -10.93 21.74
CA VAL A 664 40.75 -9.56 22.05
C VAL A 664 41.29 -8.89 20.77
N GLY A 665 40.73 -7.72 20.42
CA GLY A 665 41.17 -6.95 19.25
C GLY A 665 42.66 -6.57 19.31
N ALA A 666 43.42 -6.82 18.24
CA ALA A 666 44.83 -6.47 18.15
C ALA A 666 45.05 -4.95 18.22
N GLN A 667 45.98 -4.49 19.07
CA GLN A 667 46.37 -3.08 19.17
C GLN A 667 46.77 -2.50 17.81
N ARG A 668 46.06 -1.46 17.35
CA ARG A 668 46.59 -0.54 16.33
C ARG A 668 47.78 0.21 16.93
N GLY A 669 49.00 -0.30 16.76
CA GLY A 669 50.18 0.48 17.15
C GLY A 669 51.55 -0.20 17.31
N GLN A 670 51.72 -1.50 17.07
CA GLN A 670 53.06 -2.12 17.15
C GLN A 670 53.49 -2.65 15.77
N PRO A 671 54.61 -2.18 15.19
CA PRO A 671 55.12 -2.71 13.92
C PRO A 671 55.66 -4.13 14.12
N ARG A 672 55.46 -4.98 13.11
CA ARG A 672 55.96 -6.36 13.03
C ARG A 672 57.48 -6.45 13.03
#